data_AF-A0A2V5PKM1-F1
#
_entry.id   AF-A0A2V5PKM1-F1
#
_cell.length_a   1.000
_cell.length_b   1.000
_cell.length_c   1.000
_cell.angle_alpha   90.00
_cell.angle_beta   90.00
_cell.angle_gamma   90.00
#
_symmetry.space_group_name_H-M   'P 1'
#
loop_
_entity.id
_entity.type
_entity.pdbx_description
1 polymer ?
#
loop_
_entity_poly.entity_id
_entity_poly.type
_entity_poly.pdbx_seq_one_letter_code
_entity_poly.pdbx_strand_id
1 'polypeptide(L)'
;MSVAAATFTVTNTNDAGAGSLRQAVLDSNTAAGSDTIVFDSSFNASRTITLAATITINPATGDSLTITGPGANLLTISGNDAVQIFFVSAGDTASITGVTLSHGRNNNGGAAIDNRGDLSVINAVFSSNFGNNGGGAIENNGGNLTVSGCAFSANSANGAGGAINIASGTATISDSTFMNHTVPYGGAIGNAGTSLTVTGCTFTNNEVTSGSATGLGGGAIYSNTSGTVAITGSTFTNNRETGGSGGGGAISNRSGTMTVSNSIFTSNTGFDGGGAVSNRGSLSIASSVFTNNSASGPNAQQTGEGSGGAISSQGAGDLTITDSIISGNSAVNHGGGIYFQPNATAGPPMVITNTTISGNTANSDHSGAGDGGGISSDGTGPATITRSTISGNTAFSSGGSSGRGGGIYSLRKLTVDNSTVSGNSAGFDGGGIFDNYPGGQNSEVVITNSTIVLNQAANNGGGIRSSNSVGDAPTSLGNTIVAQNTALLGSDIFNPFGSQGFNLIGVDANLGALSDNGGPTKTHALLAGSPAIDQGKRLSAVTTDQRGVARPTDNPAVANAAGGDGSDIGAYEIGASNGVAEKTLGNISTRLAVSTGENVLIGGFIVVGQVPKRVIIRAIGPSLGALGVNGALADPTLELFQGSTSLAFNNDWRDSQAAEISATGVAPSDDHESAIIQTLAPGAYTAIVRGAGNTTGIALVDGYDLEQRPDSKLGNISTRGFVSTGDNVLIGGFIAGPATRVGIRAIGPSLAGVGIGNPLQDPTLELVDASGTVVRANDNWRGIQQSEIEAAGLAPSDDREATLIESLNAGNYTAIVRGAGNSTGVAVVEVYNLQ
;
A
#
# COMPACT_ATOMS: atom_id res chain seq x y z
N MET A 1 -34.23 -29.59 20.25
CA MET A 1 -34.03 -30.49 19.09
C MET A 1 -33.62 -29.59 17.94
N SER A 2 -32.46 -29.83 17.30
CA SER A 2 -32.14 -29.09 16.06
C SER A 2 -33.13 -29.54 15.00
N VAL A 3 -33.84 -28.59 14.40
CA VAL A 3 -34.74 -28.90 13.29
C VAL A 3 -33.88 -29.21 12.05
N ALA A 4 -34.30 -30.20 11.24
CA ALA A 4 -33.49 -30.71 10.15
C ALA A 4 -33.54 -29.76 8.94
N ALA A 5 -32.38 -29.23 8.54
CA ALA A 5 -32.21 -28.42 7.33
C ALA A 5 -32.65 -29.20 6.07
N ALA A 6 -33.41 -28.55 5.20
CA ALA A 6 -33.82 -29.05 3.89
C ALA A 6 -32.93 -28.51 2.76
N THR A 7 -32.91 -29.24 1.64
CA THR A 7 -32.27 -28.79 0.39
C THR A 7 -33.30 -28.76 -0.73
N PHE A 8 -33.46 -27.60 -1.36
CA PHE A 8 -34.37 -27.39 -2.49
C PHE A 8 -33.57 -27.21 -3.77
N THR A 9 -33.97 -27.90 -4.85
CA THR A 9 -33.25 -27.88 -6.13
C THR A 9 -34.04 -27.12 -7.19
N VAL A 10 -33.41 -26.11 -7.80
CA VAL A 10 -33.92 -25.39 -8.97
C VAL A 10 -33.56 -26.17 -10.23
N THR A 11 -34.55 -26.45 -11.07
CA THR A 11 -34.44 -27.33 -12.25
C THR A 11 -34.85 -26.67 -13.56
N ASN A 12 -35.36 -25.43 -13.51
CA ASN A 12 -35.73 -24.67 -14.70
C ASN A 12 -35.60 -23.16 -14.48
N THR A 13 -35.68 -22.40 -15.57
CA THR A 13 -35.56 -20.94 -15.59
C THR A 13 -36.89 -20.20 -15.54
N ASN A 14 -37.99 -20.89 -15.23
CA ASN A 14 -39.30 -20.25 -15.14
C ASN A 14 -39.34 -19.30 -13.93
N ASP A 15 -40.07 -18.20 -14.03
CA ASP A 15 -40.25 -17.26 -12.92
C ASP A 15 -40.99 -17.88 -11.73
N ALA A 16 -41.89 -18.83 -11.97
CA ALA A 16 -42.73 -19.45 -10.95
C ALA A 16 -43.10 -20.91 -11.29
N GLY A 17 -43.67 -21.61 -10.31
CA GLY A 17 -44.08 -23.01 -10.42
C GLY A 17 -42.99 -24.01 -10.03
N ALA A 18 -43.34 -25.29 -10.07
CA ALA A 18 -42.45 -26.37 -9.63
C ALA A 18 -41.08 -26.30 -10.34
N GLY A 19 -40.01 -26.42 -9.56
CA GLY A 19 -38.62 -26.38 -10.03
C GLY A 19 -38.07 -24.98 -10.32
N SER A 20 -38.85 -23.91 -10.15
CA SER A 20 -38.35 -22.53 -10.24
C SER A 20 -37.61 -22.10 -8.97
N LEU A 21 -36.73 -21.10 -9.10
CA LEU A 21 -36.08 -20.45 -7.95
C LEU A 21 -37.10 -19.86 -6.97
N ARG A 22 -38.15 -19.21 -7.49
CA ARG A 22 -39.20 -18.62 -6.66
C ARG A 22 -39.90 -19.67 -5.81
N GLN A 23 -40.23 -20.83 -6.38
CA GLN A 23 -40.87 -21.91 -5.62
C GLN A 23 -39.92 -22.47 -4.57
N ALA A 24 -38.63 -22.66 -4.90
CA ALA A 24 -37.63 -23.13 -3.93
C ALA A 24 -37.49 -22.19 -2.72
N VAL A 25 -37.53 -20.87 -2.94
CA VAL A 25 -37.51 -19.88 -1.84
C VAL A 25 -38.81 -19.91 -1.03
N LEU A 26 -39.97 -20.04 -1.68
CA LEU A 26 -41.25 -20.17 -0.98
C LEU A 26 -41.28 -21.42 -0.09
N ASP A 27 -40.78 -22.54 -0.61
CA ASP A 27 -40.73 -23.79 0.14
C ASP A 27 -39.76 -23.67 1.33
N SER A 28 -38.56 -23.09 1.14
CA SER A 28 -37.60 -22.85 2.23
C SER A 28 -38.10 -21.87 3.29
N ASN A 29 -38.90 -20.87 2.91
CA ASN A 29 -39.49 -19.95 3.89
C ASN A 29 -40.48 -20.65 4.85
N THR A 30 -41.03 -21.80 4.45
CA THR A 30 -42.00 -22.58 5.25
C THR A 30 -41.40 -23.79 5.95
N ALA A 31 -40.27 -24.27 5.46
CA ALA A 31 -39.51 -25.32 6.10
C ALA A 31 -38.78 -24.78 7.33
N ALA A 32 -38.53 -25.67 8.28
CA ALA A 32 -37.89 -25.34 9.53
C ALA A 32 -36.46 -25.89 9.52
N GLY A 33 -35.53 -25.15 10.12
CA GLY A 33 -34.10 -25.38 9.98
C GLY A 33 -33.46 -24.42 8.97
N SER A 34 -32.12 -24.34 9.00
CA SER A 34 -31.35 -23.50 8.07
C SER A 34 -31.22 -24.18 6.71
N ASP A 35 -32.03 -23.75 5.76
CA ASP A 35 -32.20 -24.42 4.47
C ASP A 35 -31.21 -23.97 3.41
N THR A 36 -31.03 -24.82 2.39
CA THR A 36 -30.16 -24.54 1.25
C THR A 36 -30.91 -24.69 -0.08
N ILE A 37 -30.70 -23.74 -0.99
CA ILE A 37 -31.14 -23.82 -2.39
C ILE A 37 -29.91 -24.09 -3.27
N VAL A 38 -30.02 -25.09 -4.13
CA VAL A 38 -29.01 -25.47 -5.13
C VAL A 38 -29.63 -25.54 -6.52
N PHE A 39 -28.79 -25.58 -7.55
CA PHE A 39 -29.21 -25.67 -8.96
C PHE A 39 -28.79 -27.02 -9.52
N ASP A 40 -29.65 -27.65 -10.31
CA ASP A 40 -29.33 -28.93 -10.95
C ASP A 40 -28.34 -28.77 -12.12
N SER A 41 -27.94 -29.90 -12.71
CA SER A 41 -27.00 -29.94 -13.82
C SER A 41 -27.43 -29.17 -15.07
N SER A 42 -28.70 -28.77 -15.21
CA SER A 42 -29.16 -27.94 -16.34
C SER A 42 -28.58 -26.52 -16.32
N PHE A 43 -28.05 -26.10 -15.17
CA PHE A 43 -27.35 -24.83 -14.93
C PHE A 43 -25.82 -24.93 -15.06
N ASN A 44 -25.28 -26.06 -15.53
CA ASN A 44 -23.86 -26.18 -15.90
C ASN A 44 -23.51 -25.41 -17.20
N ALA A 45 -24.51 -24.82 -17.85
CA ALA A 45 -24.37 -23.89 -18.97
C ALA A 45 -24.99 -22.54 -18.57
N SER A 46 -24.55 -21.45 -19.20
CA SER A 46 -25.07 -20.11 -18.91
C SER A 46 -26.59 -20.05 -19.06
N ARG A 47 -27.30 -19.66 -17.99
CA ARG A 47 -28.76 -19.50 -17.92
C ARG A 47 -29.12 -18.12 -17.37
N THR A 48 -30.29 -17.64 -17.77
CA THR A 48 -30.92 -16.46 -17.20
C THR A 48 -32.29 -16.82 -16.65
N ILE A 49 -32.54 -16.48 -15.39
CA ILE A 49 -33.87 -16.46 -14.78
C ILE A 49 -34.37 -15.02 -14.84
N THR A 50 -35.44 -14.77 -15.59
CA THR A 50 -36.05 -13.45 -15.74
C THR A 50 -37.25 -13.34 -14.79
N LEU A 51 -37.21 -12.37 -13.88
CA LEU A 51 -38.22 -12.23 -12.84
C LEU A 51 -39.39 -11.35 -13.27
N ALA A 52 -40.60 -11.76 -12.89
CA ALA A 52 -41.83 -10.96 -13.04
C ALA A 52 -42.23 -10.22 -11.75
N ALA A 53 -41.65 -10.60 -10.61
CA ALA A 53 -41.87 -10.00 -9.29
C ALA A 53 -40.67 -10.20 -8.36
N THR A 54 -40.56 -9.43 -7.29
CA THR A 54 -39.55 -9.62 -6.25
C THR A 54 -39.65 -11.00 -5.59
N ILE A 55 -38.51 -11.58 -5.22
CA ILE A 55 -38.43 -12.78 -4.39
C ILE A 55 -38.17 -12.35 -2.94
N THR A 56 -39.07 -12.71 -2.03
CA THR A 56 -38.94 -12.41 -0.60
C THR A 56 -38.27 -13.57 0.14
N ILE A 57 -37.20 -13.26 0.88
CA ILE A 57 -36.52 -14.17 1.80
C ILE A 57 -36.97 -13.84 3.21
N ASN A 58 -37.65 -14.79 3.85
CA ASN A 58 -38.21 -14.65 5.19
C ASN A 58 -38.39 -16.04 5.85
N PRO A 59 -37.27 -16.75 6.15
CA PRO A 59 -37.30 -18.04 6.82
C PRO A 59 -38.01 -17.98 8.19
N ALA A 60 -38.36 -19.13 8.73
CA ALA A 60 -38.94 -19.19 10.07
C ALA A 60 -37.99 -18.59 11.12
N THR A 61 -38.55 -18.03 12.21
CA THR A 61 -37.76 -17.31 13.22
C THR A 61 -36.63 -18.18 13.79
N GLY A 62 -35.39 -17.71 13.64
CA GLY A 62 -34.19 -18.42 14.10
C GLY A 62 -33.55 -19.32 13.04
N ASP A 63 -34.16 -19.46 11.86
CA ASP A 63 -33.60 -20.17 10.71
C ASP A 63 -32.89 -19.19 9.75
N SER A 64 -32.22 -19.77 8.75
CA SER A 64 -31.50 -19.01 7.73
C SER A 64 -31.68 -19.65 6.35
N LEU A 65 -31.48 -18.87 5.29
CA LEU A 65 -31.50 -19.38 3.92
C LEU A 65 -30.15 -19.21 3.25
N THR A 66 -29.59 -20.29 2.69
CA THR A 66 -28.42 -20.25 1.82
C THR A 66 -28.79 -20.54 0.37
N ILE A 67 -28.48 -19.64 -0.56
CA ILE A 67 -28.60 -19.85 -2.00
C ILE A 67 -27.21 -20.07 -2.59
N THR A 68 -26.95 -21.28 -3.07
CA THR A 68 -25.68 -21.66 -3.69
C THR A 68 -25.83 -21.72 -5.20
N GLY A 69 -25.41 -20.66 -5.88
CA GLY A 69 -25.41 -20.58 -7.33
C GLY A 69 -24.36 -21.50 -7.97
N PRO A 70 -24.55 -21.87 -9.25
CA PRO A 70 -23.62 -22.72 -9.98
C PRO A 70 -22.30 -21.99 -10.34
N GLY A 71 -22.24 -20.67 -10.18
CA GLY A 71 -21.14 -19.81 -10.59
C GLY A 71 -21.67 -18.54 -11.25
N ALA A 72 -21.07 -17.38 -10.96
CA ALA A 72 -21.59 -16.09 -11.46
C ALA A 72 -21.57 -15.99 -12.99
N ASN A 73 -20.66 -16.70 -13.65
CA ASN A 73 -20.60 -16.84 -15.11
C ASN A 73 -21.65 -17.80 -15.71
N LEU A 74 -22.35 -18.58 -14.88
CA LEU A 74 -23.31 -19.59 -15.30
C LEU A 74 -24.76 -19.20 -15.01
N LEU A 75 -25.03 -18.41 -13.98
CA LEU A 75 -26.40 -18.02 -13.64
C LEU A 75 -26.54 -16.51 -13.52
N THR A 76 -27.39 -15.95 -14.38
CA THR A 76 -27.94 -14.61 -14.21
C THR A 76 -29.37 -14.68 -13.66
N ILE A 77 -29.64 -13.95 -12.59
CA ILE A 77 -30.99 -13.66 -12.11
C ILE A 77 -31.25 -12.20 -12.46
N SER A 78 -32.25 -11.96 -13.29
CA SER A 78 -32.53 -10.64 -13.88
C SER A 78 -33.86 -10.09 -13.39
N GLY A 79 -33.85 -8.84 -12.92
CA GLY A 79 -35.06 -8.07 -12.62
C GLY A 79 -35.78 -7.52 -13.86
N ASN A 80 -35.24 -7.78 -15.06
CA ASN A 80 -35.80 -7.39 -16.36
C ASN A 80 -36.10 -5.88 -16.50
N ASP A 81 -35.29 -5.05 -15.85
CA ASP A 81 -35.47 -3.59 -15.75
C ASP A 81 -36.83 -3.17 -15.18
N ALA A 82 -37.53 -4.08 -14.47
CA ALA A 82 -38.90 -3.88 -14.05
C ALA A 82 -39.08 -4.09 -12.54
N VAL A 83 -38.35 -5.02 -11.95
CA VAL A 83 -38.55 -5.44 -10.55
C VAL A 83 -37.26 -5.49 -9.77
N GLN A 84 -37.39 -5.38 -8.45
CA GLN A 84 -36.34 -5.76 -7.52
C GLN A 84 -36.15 -7.28 -7.57
N ILE A 85 -34.91 -7.77 -7.39
CA ILE A 85 -34.63 -9.21 -7.43
C ILE A 85 -34.98 -9.85 -6.07
N PHE A 86 -34.28 -9.47 -5.01
CA PHE A 86 -34.46 -10.02 -3.66
C PHE A 86 -34.85 -8.96 -2.63
N PHE A 87 -35.68 -9.36 -1.68
CA PHE A 87 -35.97 -8.61 -0.45
C PHE A 87 -35.72 -9.51 0.75
N VAL A 88 -34.79 -9.11 1.64
CA VAL A 88 -34.49 -9.83 2.89
C VAL A 88 -35.22 -9.14 4.03
N SER A 89 -36.09 -9.89 4.70
CA SER A 89 -36.95 -9.36 5.77
C SER A 89 -36.17 -9.07 7.06
N ALA A 90 -36.75 -8.21 7.91
CA ALA A 90 -36.07 -7.75 9.12
C ALA A 90 -35.93 -8.87 10.15
N GLY A 91 -34.71 -9.05 10.67
CA GLY A 91 -34.38 -10.10 11.63
C GLY A 91 -34.06 -11.47 11.01
N ASP A 92 -34.14 -11.59 9.68
CA ASP A 92 -33.85 -12.84 8.98
C ASP A 92 -32.39 -12.89 8.50
N THR A 93 -31.87 -14.11 8.30
CA THR A 93 -30.48 -14.33 7.84
C THR A 93 -30.47 -15.00 6.47
N ALA A 94 -29.71 -14.44 5.53
CA ALA A 94 -29.56 -14.97 4.18
C ALA A 94 -28.09 -15.00 3.72
N SER A 95 -27.73 -16.02 2.95
CA SER A 95 -26.46 -16.08 2.21
C SER A 95 -26.74 -16.34 0.73
N ILE A 96 -26.11 -15.58 -0.16
CA ILE A 96 -26.24 -15.73 -1.62
C ILE A 96 -24.85 -15.84 -2.22
N THR A 97 -24.58 -16.91 -2.96
CA THR A 97 -23.25 -17.17 -3.51
C THR A 97 -23.28 -17.53 -4.98
N GLY A 98 -22.24 -17.14 -5.74
CA GLY A 98 -21.99 -17.69 -7.07
C GLY A 98 -23.07 -17.38 -8.12
N VAL A 99 -23.62 -16.15 -8.14
CA VAL A 99 -24.64 -15.72 -9.09
C VAL A 99 -24.35 -14.33 -9.66
N THR A 100 -24.86 -14.05 -10.85
CA THR A 100 -24.99 -12.69 -11.38
C THR A 100 -26.40 -12.16 -11.09
N LEU A 101 -26.49 -11.00 -10.45
CA LEU A 101 -27.73 -10.26 -10.18
C LEU A 101 -27.74 -8.99 -11.05
N SER A 102 -28.66 -8.91 -12.01
CA SER A 102 -28.62 -7.84 -13.01
C SER A 102 -29.98 -7.24 -13.36
N HIS A 103 -29.96 -6.04 -13.93
CA HIS A 103 -31.16 -5.37 -14.45
C HIS A 103 -32.29 -5.30 -13.41
N GLY A 104 -31.93 -5.21 -12.13
CA GLY A 104 -32.88 -4.94 -11.05
C GLY A 104 -33.35 -3.50 -11.12
N ARG A 105 -34.62 -3.25 -10.77
CA ARG A 105 -35.19 -1.91 -10.69
C ARG A 105 -35.98 -1.70 -9.40
N ASN A 106 -35.61 -0.68 -8.62
CA ASN A 106 -36.40 -0.28 -7.45
C ASN A 106 -36.37 1.24 -7.23
N ASN A 107 -37.52 1.83 -6.90
CA ASN A 107 -37.63 3.27 -6.63
C ASN A 107 -37.12 3.66 -5.24
N ASN A 108 -36.97 2.71 -4.32
CA ASN A 108 -36.51 2.99 -2.96
C ASN A 108 -35.02 2.70 -2.74
N GLY A 109 -34.31 2.21 -3.76
CA GLY A 109 -32.94 1.69 -3.66
C GLY A 109 -32.88 0.16 -3.58
N GLY A 110 -31.69 -0.42 -3.69
CA GLY A 110 -31.51 -1.87 -3.54
C GLY A 110 -32.17 -2.66 -4.66
N ALA A 111 -31.86 -2.30 -5.90
CA ALA A 111 -32.58 -2.83 -7.06
C ALA A 111 -32.29 -4.31 -7.31
N ALA A 112 -31.10 -4.80 -6.96
CA ALA A 112 -30.87 -6.23 -6.83
C ALA A 112 -31.34 -6.72 -5.46
N ILE A 113 -30.92 -6.07 -4.37
CA ILE A 113 -31.24 -6.53 -3.00
C ILE A 113 -31.57 -5.33 -2.09
N ASP A 114 -32.75 -5.34 -1.46
CA ASP A 114 -33.02 -4.53 -0.25
C ASP A 114 -32.91 -5.46 0.97
N ASN A 115 -31.90 -5.21 1.81
CA ASN A 115 -31.62 -5.98 3.00
C ASN A 115 -32.11 -5.26 4.26
N ARG A 116 -32.97 -5.93 5.04
CA ARG A 116 -33.38 -5.48 6.38
C ARG A 116 -32.92 -6.42 7.49
N GLY A 117 -32.32 -7.56 7.14
CA GLY A 117 -31.82 -8.59 8.04
C GLY A 117 -30.29 -8.69 7.98
N ASP A 118 -29.76 -9.88 8.24
CA ASP A 118 -28.34 -10.19 8.08
C ASP A 118 -28.10 -10.87 6.71
N LEU A 119 -27.21 -10.30 5.90
CA LEU A 119 -26.98 -10.75 4.53
C LEU A 119 -25.49 -10.99 4.28
N SER A 120 -25.16 -12.16 3.74
CA SER A 120 -23.84 -12.46 3.18
C SER A 120 -23.93 -12.69 1.67
N VAL A 121 -23.16 -11.95 0.89
CA VAL A 121 -23.04 -12.14 -0.57
C VAL A 121 -21.60 -12.47 -0.94
N ILE A 122 -21.39 -13.61 -1.60
CA ILE A 122 -20.05 -14.15 -1.86
C ILE A 122 -19.89 -14.55 -3.32
N ASN A 123 -18.79 -14.16 -3.97
CA ASN A 123 -18.46 -14.57 -5.34
C ASN A 123 -19.59 -14.28 -6.34
N ALA A 124 -20.25 -13.12 -6.19
CA ALA A 124 -21.38 -12.70 -7.00
C ALA A 124 -21.01 -11.51 -7.89
N VAL A 125 -21.77 -11.34 -8.98
CA VAL A 125 -21.64 -10.19 -9.88
C VAL A 125 -22.92 -9.36 -9.84
N PHE A 126 -22.80 -8.06 -9.66
CA PHE A 126 -23.90 -7.10 -9.74
C PHE A 126 -23.68 -6.18 -10.94
N SER A 127 -24.58 -6.24 -11.92
CA SER A 127 -24.45 -5.44 -13.14
C SER A 127 -25.74 -4.75 -13.57
N SER A 128 -25.62 -3.50 -14.02
CA SER A 128 -26.73 -2.75 -14.63
C SER A 128 -27.99 -2.65 -13.73
N ASN A 129 -27.84 -2.63 -12.41
CA ASN A 129 -28.96 -2.45 -11.50
C ASN A 129 -29.21 -0.96 -11.25
N PHE A 130 -30.49 -0.57 -11.19
CA PHE A 130 -30.91 0.82 -11.02
C PHE A 130 -31.81 1.04 -9.79
N GLY A 131 -31.26 1.71 -8.77
CA GLY A 131 -31.95 2.06 -7.52
C GLY A 131 -32.15 3.56 -7.39
N ASN A 132 -33.38 4.08 -7.35
CA ASN A 132 -33.57 5.54 -7.43
C ASN A 132 -33.01 6.31 -6.20
N ASN A 133 -33.33 5.92 -4.97
CA ASN A 133 -32.95 6.71 -3.77
C ASN A 133 -31.55 6.42 -3.19
N GLY A 134 -30.88 5.36 -3.66
CA GLY A 134 -29.58 4.89 -3.15
C GLY A 134 -29.35 3.43 -3.52
N GLY A 135 -28.12 2.94 -3.37
CA GLY A 135 -27.81 1.51 -3.44
C GLY A 135 -28.23 0.87 -4.76
N GLY A 136 -27.63 1.29 -5.87
CA GLY A 136 -28.08 0.87 -7.20
C GLY A 136 -28.21 -0.64 -7.36
N ALA A 137 -27.33 -1.41 -6.70
CA ALA A 137 -27.48 -2.85 -6.53
C ALA A 137 -28.05 -3.23 -5.16
N ILE A 138 -27.38 -2.83 -4.06
CA ILE A 138 -27.73 -3.24 -2.69
C ILE A 138 -28.07 -2.02 -1.84
N GLU A 139 -29.21 -2.08 -1.16
CA GLU A 139 -29.58 -1.17 -0.08
C GLU A 139 -29.56 -1.96 1.24
N ASN A 140 -28.77 -1.52 2.21
CA ASN A 140 -28.77 -2.07 3.56
C ASN A 140 -29.53 -1.15 4.52
N ASN A 141 -30.77 -1.54 4.81
CA ASN A 141 -31.71 -0.83 5.69
C ASN A 141 -31.76 -1.40 7.11
N GLY A 142 -30.95 -2.41 7.43
CA GLY A 142 -30.83 -3.01 8.76
C GLY A 142 -29.82 -4.16 8.78
N GLY A 143 -29.50 -4.66 9.98
CA GLY A 143 -28.60 -5.80 10.20
C GLY A 143 -27.17 -5.63 9.67
N ASN A 144 -26.46 -6.74 9.51
CA ASN A 144 -25.09 -6.82 9.05
C ASN A 144 -25.01 -7.25 7.58
N LEU A 145 -24.36 -6.43 6.75
CA LEU A 145 -24.02 -6.79 5.39
C LEU A 145 -22.58 -7.30 5.30
N THR A 146 -22.40 -8.50 4.75
CA THR A 146 -21.09 -9.05 4.38
C THR A 146 -21.03 -9.23 2.87
N VAL A 147 -20.01 -8.65 2.22
CA VAL A 147 -19.76 -8.79 0.77
C VAL A 147 -18.33 -9.28 0.58
N SER A 148 -18.12 -10.37 -0.14
CA SER A 148 -16.79 -10.95 -0.35
C SER A 148 -16.60 -11.51 -1.76
N GLY A 149 -15.45 -11.25 -2.40
CA GLY A 149 -15.16 -11.79 -3.73
C GLY A 149 -16.12 -11.33 -4.83
N CYS A 150 -16.81 -10.20 -4.64
CA CYS A 150 -17.89 -9.75 -5.52
C CYS A 150 -17.41 -8.69 -6.53
N ALA A 151 -18.10 -8.61 -7.67
CA ALA A 151 -17.87 -7.57 -8.67
C ALA A 151 -19.12 -6.70 -8.88
N PHE A 152 -18.97 -5.39 -8.80
CA PHE A 152 -20.00 -4.40 -9.07
C PHE A 152 -19.59 -3.56 -10.28
N SER A 153 -20.46 -3.51 -11.29
CA SER A 153 -20.20 -2.77 -12.53
C SER A 153 -21.47 -2.13 -13.07
N ALA A 154 -21.37 -0.88 -13.53
CA ALA A 154 -22.48 -0.17 -14.17
C ALA A 154 -23.81 -0.14 -13.36
N ASN A 155 -23.74 -0.32 -12.05
CA ASN A 155 -24.88 -0.07 -11.17
C ASN A 155 -25.00 1.43 -10.94
N SER A 156 -26.24 1.93 -10.91
CA SER A 156 -26.52 3.36 -10.84
C SER A 156 -27.63 3.65 -9.83
N ALA A 157 -27.52 4.82 -9.18
CA ALA A 157 -28.57 5.37 -8.33
C ALA A 157 -28.70 6.88 -8.57
N ASN A 158 -29.86 7.47 -8.26
CA ASN A 158 -29.99 8.93 -8.20
C ASN A 158 -29.62 9.48 -6.81
N GLY A 159 -29.49 8.63 -5.79
CA GLY A 159 -28.97 8.97 -4.46
C GLY A 159 -27.56 8.39 -4.22
N ALA A 160 -27.15 8.32 -2.95
CA ALA A 160 -25.82 7.83 -2.54
C ALA A 160 -25.63 6.35 -2.83
N GLY A 161 -24.41 5.96 -3.24
CA GLY A 161 -24.03 4.56 -3.39
C GLY A 161 -24.52 3.96 -4.71
N GLY A 162 -23.82 4.23 -5.80
CA GLY A 162 -24.13 3.70 -7.13
C GLY A 162 -24.19 2.17 -7.17
N ALA A 163 -23.42 1.49 -6.32
CA ALA A 163 -23.53 0.06 -6.12
C ALA A 163 -24.22 -0.27 -4.80
N ILE A 164 -23.66 0.17 -3.69
CA ILE A 164 -24.10 -0.20 -2.34
C ILE A 164 -24.41 1.06 -1.54
N ASN A 165 -25.55 1.09 -0.87
CA ASN A 165 -25.86 2.10 0.13
C ASN A 165 -26.18 1.45 1.47
N ILE A 166 -25.48 1.90 2.51
CA ILE A 166 -25.68 1.46 3.89
C ILE A 166 -26.46 2.56 4.60
N ALA A 167 -27.80 2.46 4.56
CA ALA A 167 -28.67 3.43 5.21
C ALA A 167 -28.69 3.26 6.74
N SER A 168 -28.59 2.02 7.22
CA SER A 168 -28.42 1.70 8.63
C SER A 168 -27.64 0.38 8.81
N GLY A 169 -27.35 -0.02 10.06
CA GLY A 169 -26.61 -1.26 10.35
C GLY A 169 -25.10 -1.15 10.11
N THR A 170 -24.45 -2.29 9.85
CA THR A 170 -23.00 -2.38 9.59
C THR A 170 -22.72 -3.04 8.25
N ALA A 171 -21.55 -2.75 7.67
CA ALA A 171 -21.09 -3.41 6.46
C ALA A 171 -19.62 -3.82 6.54
N THR A 172 -19.32 -5.06 6.13
CA THR A 172 -17.97 -5.58 5.90
C THR A 172 -17.85 -6.01 4.44
N ILE A 173 -16.90 -5.42 3.73
CA ILE A 173 -16.69 -5.64 2.30
C ILE A 173 -15.24 -6.06 2.10
N SER A 174 -15.02 -7.24 1.52
CA SER A 174 -13.68 -7.78 1.28
C SER A 174 -13.48 -8.23 -0.17
N ASP A 175 -12.26 -8.13 -0.66
CA ASP A 175 -11.79 -8.79 -1.90
C ASP A 175 -12.71 -8.55 -3.11
N SER A 176 -13.29 -7.35 -3.19
CA SER A 176 -14.35 -7.01 -4.13
C SER A 176 -13.95 -5.85 -5.03
N THR A 177 -14.51 -5.81 -6.23
CA THR A 177 -14.21 -4.80 -7.25
C THR A 177 -15.42 -3.91 -7.53
N PHE A 178 -15.22 -2.60 -7.56
CA PHE A 178 -16.22 -1.58 -7.89
C PHE A 178 -15.72 -0.73 -9.05
N MET A 179 -16.40 -0.80 -10.19
CA MET A 179 -15.93 -0.11 -11.39
C MET A 179 -17.03 0.58 -12.19
N ASN A 180 -16.67 1.76 -12.72
CA ASN A 180 -17.50 2.55 -13.63
C ASN A 180 -18.90 2.85 -13.03
N HIS A 181 -18.96 3.17 -11.74
CA HIS A 181 -20.17 3.69 -11.13
C HIS A 181 -20.23 5.20 -11.33
N THR A 182 -21.11 5.64 -12.22
CA THR A 182 -21.39 7.06 -12.43
C THR A 182 -22.70 7.40 -11.75
N VAL A 183 -22.65 8.29 -10.76
CA VAL A 183 -23.85 8.68 -9.99
C VAL A 183 -23.94 10.19 -9.80
N PRO A 184 -25.16 10.72 -9.60
CA PRO A 184 -25.35 12.10 -9.22
C PRO A 184 -24.76 12.41 -7.85
N TYR A 185 -24.90 11.53 -6.83
CA TYR A 185 -24.44 11.79 -5.46
C TYR A 185 -23.74 10.58 -4.87
N GLY A 186 -22.55 10.74 -4.28
CA GLY A 186 -21.80 9.73 -3.49
C GLY A 186 -21.48 8.42 -4.23
N GLY A 187 -20.19 8.10 -4.39
CA GLY A 187 -19.62 7.12 -5.33
C GLY A 187 -20.17 5.68 -5.34
N ALA A 188 -19.31 4.70 -5.57
CA ALA A 188 -19.72 3.29 -5.58
C ALA A 188 -20.42 2.85 -4.26
N ILE A 189 -19.94 3.35 -3.11
CA ILE A 189 -20.49 3.03 -1.79
C ILE A 189 -20.93 4.31 -1.07
N GLY A 190 -22.19 4.34 -0.64
CA GLY A 190 -22.74 5.31 0.30
C GLY A 190 -22.85 4.70 1.70
N ASN A 191 -22.44 5.41 2.75
CA ASN A 191 -22.51 4.94 4.13
C ASN A 191 -23.11 6.00 5.07
N ALA A 192 -24.28 5.70 5.62
CA ALA A 192 -24.92 6.36 6.76
C ALA A 192 -25.13 5.40 7.95
N GLY A 193 -24.72 4.13 7.82
CA GLY A 193 -24.75 3.12 8.88
C GLY A 193 -23.76 3.41 10.00
N THR A 194 -23.68 2.55 11.02
CA THR A 194 -22.83 2.77 12.20
C THR A 194 -21.37 2.42 11.96
N SER A 195 -21.07 1.47 11.06
CA SER A 195 -19.70 1.15 10.67
C SER A 195 -19.58 0.60 9.24
N LEU A 196 -18.44 0.90 8.61
CA LEU A 196 -18.04 0.35 7.32
C LEU A 196 -16.61 -0.17 7.41
N THR A 197 -16.39 -1.43 7.07
CA THR A 197 -15.06 -2.04 6.91
C THR A 197 -14.84 -2.45 5.46
N VAL A 198 -13.72 -2.04 4.88
CA VAL A 198 -13.32 -2.32 3.49
C VAL A 198 -11.90 -2.88 3.48
N THR A 199 -11.74 -4.12 3.00
CA THR A 199 -10.46 -4.83 3.02
C THR A 199 -10.13 -5.44 1.65
N GLY A 200 -8.92 -5.26 1.12
CA GLY A 200 -8.52 -5.93 -0.13
C GLY A 200 -9.35 -5.54 -1.36
N CYS A 201 -10.05 -4.41 -1.33
CA CYS A 201 -10.99 -4.02 -2.38
C CYS A 201 -10.35 -3.11 -3.43
N THR A 202 -10.92 -3.11 -4.63
CA THR A 202 -10.47 -2.26 -5.74
C THR A 202 -11.60 -1.35 -6.24
N PHE A 203 -11.34 -0.05 -6.29
CA PHE A 203 -12.26 0.98 -6.78
C PHE A 203 -11.64 1.71 -7.98
N THR A 204 -12.24 1.54 -9.16
CA THR A 204 -11.69 2.09 -10.41
C THR A 204 -12.72 2.88 -11.20
N ASN A 205 -12.35 4.10 -11.62
CA ASN A 205 -13.18 4.94 -12.51
C ASN A 205 -14.60 5.19 -11.98
N ASN A 206 -14.78 5.32 -10.68
CA ASN A 206 -16.08 5.71 -10.11
C ASN A 206 -16.17 7.23 -10.09
N GLU A 207 -17.30 7.78 -10.51
CA GLU A 207 -17.46 9.22 -10.75
C GLU A 207 -18.77 9.76 -10.17
N VAL A 208 -18.64 10.87 -9.44
CA VAL A 208 -19.77 11.71 -9.01
C VAL A 208 -19.87 12.92 -9.93
N THR A 209 -20.97 13.03 -10.68
CA THR A 209 -21.12 13.99 -11.80
C THR A 209 -21.97 15.22 -11.48
N SER A 210 -22.70 15.25 -10.36
CA SER A 210 -23.52 16.41 -9.99
C SER A 210 -23.33 16.79 -8.53
N GLY A 211 -22.98 18.04 -8.25
CA GLY A 211 -22.86 18.50 -6.87
C GLY A 211 -24.22 18.46 -6.18
N SER A 212 -24.31 17.79 -5.03
CA SER A 212 -25.40 18.07 -4.11
C SER A 212 -25.27 19.50 -3.61
N ALA A 213 -26.38 20.23 -3.54
CA ALA A 213 -26.46 21.51 -2.84
C ALA A 213 -26.10 21.41 -1.34
N THR A 214 -25.98 20.19 -0.79
CA THR A 214 -25.56 19.91 0.59
C THR A 214 -24.10 19.44 0.74
N GLY A 215 -23.33 19.36 -0.36
CA GLY A 215 -21.88 19.25 -0.37
C GLY A 215 -21.28 17.88 0.03
N LEU A 216 -20.21 17.51 -0.68
CA LEU A 216 -19.13 16.56 -0.32
C LEU A 216 -19.30 15.08 -0.71
N GLY A 217 -19.56 14.75 -1.98
CA GLY A 217 -19.53 13.35 -2.47
C GLY A 217 -18.10 12.79 -2.61
N GLY A 218 -17.85 11.52 -2.28
CA GLY A 218 -16.59 10.86 -2.62
C GLY A 218 -16.75 10.05 -3.92
N GLY A 219 -15.80 10.10 -4.86
CA GLY A 219 -15.95 9.42 -6.16
C GLY A 219 -16.13 7.90 -6.06
N ALA A 220 -15.50 7.26 -5.07
CA ALA A 220 -15.66 5.84 -4.75
C ALA A 220 -16.48 5.59 -3.48
N ILE A 221 -16.16 6.26 -2.37
CA ILE A 221 -16.83 6.06 -1.08
C ILE A 221 -17.26 7.40 -0.50
N TYR A 222 -18.53 7.50 -0.16
CA TYR A 222 -19.08 8.61 0.61
C TYR A 222 -19.57 8.10 1.97
N SER A 223 -19.04 8.66 3.06
CA SER A 223 -19.44 8.34 4.42
C SER A 223 -19.91 9.57 5.17
N ASN A 224 -21.12 9.48 5.73
CA ASN A 224 -21.74 10.48 6.61
C ASN A 224 -22.14 9.87 7.97
N THR A 225 -21.45 8.81 8.36
CA THR A 225 -21.62 8.20 9.68
C THR A 225 -20.92 9.02 10.76
N SER A 226 -21.50 9.05 11.97
CA SER A 226 -20.79 9.47 13.18
C SER A 226 -19.91 8.36 13.77
N GLY A 227 -20.01 7.13 13.26
CA GLY A 227 -19.25 5.96 13.70
C GLY A 227 -17.91 5.82 12.97
N THR A 228 -17.56 4.58 12.61
CA THR A 228 -16.21 4.24 12.11
C THR A 228 -16.20 3.80 10.66
N VAL A 229 -15.17 4.23 9.93
CA VAL A 229 -14.83 3.72 8.61
C VAL A 229 -13.41 3.18 8.65
N ALA A 230 -13.22 1.90 8.36
CA ALA A 230 -11.91 1.25 8.33
C ALA A 230 -11.62 0.74 6.91
N ILE A 231 -10.49 1.18 6.34
CA ILE A 231 -10.06 0.82 4.99
C ILE A 231 -8.66 0.23 5.09
N THR A 232 -8.47 -0.98 4.59
CA THR A 232 -7.20 -1.71 4.69
C THR A 232 -6.87 -2.43 3.39
N GLY A 233 -5.60 -2.42 2.96
CA GLY A 233 -5.16 -3.25 1.82
C GLY A 233 -5.86 -2.95 0.50
N SER A 234 -6.44 -1.76 0.33
CA SER A 234 -7.38 -1.46 -0.76
C SER A 234 -6.78 -0.47 -1.76
N THR A 235 -7.25 -0.53 -3.01
CA THR A 235 -6.75 0.29 -4.11
C THR A 235 -7.84 1.18 -4.69
N PHE A 236 -7.53 2.48 -4.85
CA PHE A 236 -8.40 3.50 -5.42
C PHE A 236 -7.70 4.16 -6.60
N THR A 237 -8.18 3.89 -7.82
CA THR A 237 -7.57 4.39 -9.05
C THR A 237 -8.58 5.19 -9.88
N ASN A 238 -8.19 6.38 -10.32
CA ASN A 238 -8.97 7.21 -11.26
C ASN A 238 -10.42 7.49 -10.83
N ASN A 239 -10.71 7.51 -9.52
CA ASN A 239 -12.03 7.91 -9.04
C ASN A 239 -12.13 9.44 -9.03
N ARG A 240 -13.32 9.96 -9.32
CA ARG A 240 -13.52 11.38 -9.61
C ARG A 240 -14.73 11.98 -8.90
N GLU A 241 -14.56 13.18 -8.36
CA GLU A 241 -15.64 14.08 -7.99
C GLU A 241 -15.58 15.29 -8.92
N THR A 242 -16.49 15.35 -9.89
CA THR A 242 -16.58 16.44 -10.88
C THR A 242 -17.78 17.35 -10.61
N GLY A 243 -18.63 16.98 -9.65
CA GLY A 243 -19.87 17.67 -9.31
C GLY A 243 -19.70 19.03 -8.60
N GLY A 244 -18.51 19.34 -8.09
CA GLY A 244 -18.24 20.64 -7.46
C GLY A 244 -18.73 20.74 -6.02
N SER A 245 -18.75 19.62 -5.31
CA SER A 245 -19.33 19.54 -3.96
C SER A 245 -18.32 19.66 -2.83
N GLY A 246 -17.01 19.77 -3.12
CA GLY A 246 -15.91 19.85 -2.14
C GLY A 246 -15.46 18.50 -1.56
N GLY A 247 -15.95 17.40 -2.14
CA GLY A 247 -15.62 16.04 -1.70
C GLY A 247 -14.28 15.55 -2.23
N GLY A 248 -13.86 14.37 -1.75
CA GLY A 248 -12.60 13.75 -2.18
C GLY A 248 -12.75 12.95 -3.47
N GLY A 249 -11.73 12.90 -4.32
CA GLY A 249 -11.81 12.17 -5.59
C GLY A 249 -12.08 10.67 -5.42
N ALA A 250 -11.51 10.05 -4.38
CA ALA A 250 -11.83 8.68 -4.00
C ALA A 250 -12.81 8.63 -2.83
N ILE A 251 -12.48 9.29 -1.71
CA ILE A 251 -13.20 9.12 -0.46
C ILE A 251 -13.60 10.48 0.12
N SER A 252 -14.84 10.57 0.58
CA SER A 252 -15.32 11.68 1.40
C SER A 252 -15.82 11.16 2.75
N ASN A 253 -15.22 11.64 3.83
CA ASN A 253 -15.63 11.38 5.20
C ASN A 253 -16.21 12.65 5.83
N ARG A 254 -17.52 12.70 6.06
CA ARG A 254 -18.20 13.91 6.52
C ARG A 254 -18.20 14.07 8.04
N SER A 255 -17.99 12.98 8.78
CA SER A 255 -17.95 12.95 10.24
C SER A 255 -17.32 11.64 10.75
N GLY A 256 -17.31 11.42 12.06
CA GLY A 256 -16.85 10.16 12.64
C GLY A 256 -15.33 9.96 12.50
N THR A 257 -14.90 8.72 12.64
CA THR A 257 -13.47 8.35 12.57
C THR A 257 -13.21 7.49 11.35
N MET A 258 -12.24 7.90 10.54
CA MET A 258 -11.74 7.14 9.40
C MET A 258 -10.31 6.66 9.65
N THR A 259 -10.07 5.36 9.44
CA THR A 259 -8.74 4.77 9.39
C THR A 259 -8.45 4.21 8.00
N VAL A 260 -7.26 4.51 7.49
CA VAL A 260 -6.77 4.02 6.20
C VAL A 260 -5.40 3.40 6.42
N SER A 261 -5.24 2.13 6.10
CA SER A 261 -3.96 1.44 6.23
C SER A 261 -3.60 0.60 5.01
N ASN A 262 -2.31 0.47 4.70
CA ASN A 262 -1.82 -0.43 3.65
C ASN A 262 -2.53 -0.23 2.29
N SER A 263 -2.95 0.99 1.99
CA SER A 263 -3.84 1.28 0.85
C SER A 263 -3.18 2.20 -0.16
N ILE A 264 -3.63 2.11 -1.41
CA ILE A 264 -3.04 2.82 -2.55
C ILE A 264 -4.09 3.73 -3.19
N PHE A 265 -3.74 4.99 -3.38
CA PHE A 265 -4.55 6.02 -4.03
C PHE A 265 -3.77 6.61 -5.20
N THR A 266 -4.22 6.33 -6.42
CA THR A 266 -3.52 6.77 -7.62
C THR A 266 -4.45 7.50 -8.58
N SER A 267 -4.02 8.69 -9.01
CA SER A 267 -4.70 9.44 -10.08
C SER A 267 -6.17 9.74 -9.82
N ASN A 268 -6.59 9.82 -8.55
CA ASN A 268 -7.93 10.25 -8.19
C ASN A 268 -8.04 11.78 -8.35
N THR A 269 -9.23 12.26 -8.70
CA THR A 269 -9.46 13.69 -8.94
C THR A 269 -10.62 14.20 -8.10
N GLY A 270 -10.33 15.08 -7.15
CA GLY A 270 -11.33 15.84 -6.39
C GLY A 270 -11.54 17.22 -7.01
N PHE A 271 -12.70 17.84 -6.78
CA PHE A 271 -12.94 19.22 -7.18
C PHE A 271 -12.33 20.20 -6.16
N ASP A 272 -13.08 20.62 -5.13
CA ASP A 272 -12.59 21.59 -4.13
C ASP A 272 -12.04 20.92 -2.84
N GLY A 273 -12.20 19.60 -2.69
CA GLY A 273 -11.70 18.80 -1.56
C GLY A 273 -10.30 18.22 -1.77
N GLY A 274 -10.02 17.08 -1.14
CA GLY A 274 -8.76 16.36 -1.36
C GLY A 274 -8.76 15.58 -2.68
N GLY A 275 -7.67 15.58 -3.43
CA GLY A 275 -7.64 14.86 -4.72
C GLY A 275 -7.94 13.37 -4.59
N ALA A 276 -7.55 12.75 -3.48
CA ALA A 276 -7.99 11.41 -3.09
C ALA A 276 -9.01 11.45 -1.93
N VAL A 277 -8.66 12.08 -0.82
CA VAL A 277 -9.42 11.97 0.44
C VAL A 277 -9.82 13.35 0.95
N SER A 278 -11.12 13.56 1.15
CA SER A 278 -11.66 14.70 1.88
C SER A 278 -12.20 14.22 3.23
N ASN A 279 -11.79 14.86 4.32
CA ASN A 279 -12.17 14.50 5.67
C ASN A 279 -12.65 15.70 6.50
N ARG A 280 -13.79 15.51 7.18
CA ARG A 280 -14.36 16.43 8.18
C ARG A 280 -14.55 15.78 9.57
N GLY A 281 -14.17 14.51 9.72
CA GLY A 281 -14.08 13.81 11.00
C GLY A 281 -12.63 13.74 11.52
N SER A 282 -12.29 12.65 12.22
CA SER A 282 -10.90 12.29 12.53
C SER A 282 -10.35 11.35 11.45
N LEU A 283 -9.08 11.51 11.08
CA LEU A 283 -8.42 10.71 10.04
C LEU A 283 -7.07 10.19 10.53
N SER A 284 -6.89 8.87 10.47
CA SER A 284 -5.61 8.21 10.67
C SER A 284 -5.21 7.43 9.42
N ILE A 285 -4.01 7.70 8.92
CA ILE A 285 -3.42 7.06 7.75
C ILE A 285 -2.11 6.39 8.16
N ALA A 286 -1.94 5.11 7.81
CA ALA A 286 -0.73 4.36 8.08
C ALA A 286 -0.28 3.55 6.85
N SER A 287 1.02 3.44 6.60
CA SER A 287 1.58 2.55 5.58
C SER A 287 0.92 2.65 4.20
N SER A 288 0.48 3.85 3.81
CA SER A 288 -0.34 4.06 2.62
C SER A 288 0.33 4.97 1.60
N VAL A 289 -0.07 4.83 0.34
CA VAL A 289 0.56 5.52 -0.80
C VAL A 289 -0.46 6.38 -1.54
N PHE A 290 -0.15 7.67 -1.69
CA PHE A 290 -0.96 8.65 -2.41
C PHE A 290 -0.10 9.23 -3.54
N THR A 291 -0.38 8.81 -4.78
CA THR A 291 0.42 9.21 -5.94
C THR A 291 -0.41 9.85 -7.04
N ASN A 292 0.04 10.99 -7.55
CA ASN A 292 -0.56 11.67 -8.71
C ASN A 292 -2.05 11.99 -8.57
N ASN A 293 -2.55 12.15 -7.34
CA ASN A 293 -3.92 12.61 -7.12
C ASN A 293 -3.98 14.12 -7.34
N SER A 294 -5.15 14.61 -7.78
CA SER A 294 -5.32 16.00 -8.16
C SER A 294 -6.57 16.60 -7.55
N ALA A 295 -6.46 17.76 -6.94
CA ALA A 295 -7.61 18.61 -6.63
C ALA A 295 -7.69 19.74 -7.66
N SER A 296 -8.75 19.75 -8.48
CA SER A 296 -8.82 20.54 -9.72
C SER A 296 -9.97 21.56 -9.78
N GLY A 297 -10.65 21.82 -8.67
CA GLY A 297 -11.79 22.74 -8.60
C GLY A 297 -11.36 24.21 -8.66
N PRO A 298 -11.84 25.01 -9.64
CA PRO A 298 -11.45 26.43 -9.78
C PRO A 298 -12.04 27.34 -8.68
N ASN A 299 -12.94 26.84 -7.83
CA ASN A 299 -13.80 27.67 -6.96
C ASN A 299 -13.45 27.63 -5.46
N ALA A 300 -12.36 26.98 -5.06
CA ALA A 300 -12.00 26.85 -3.63
C ALA A 300 -11.83 28.20 -2.87
N GLN A 301 -11.58 29.31 -3.57
CA GLN A 301 -11.59 30.65 -2.94
C GLN A 301 -12.99 31.23 -2.64
N GLN A 302 -14.07 30.76 -3.28
CA GLN A 302 -15.42 31.30 -3.04
C GLN A 302 -16.14 30.65 -1.85
N THR A 303 -15.74 29.45 -1.45
CA THR A 303 -16.36 28.69 -0.35
C THR A 303 -15.53 28.68 0.93
N GLY A 304 -14.26 29.10 0.88
CA GLY A 304 -13.33 29.02 2.01
C GLY A 304 -12.83 27.60 2.29
N GLU A 305 -12.99 26.67 1.34
CA GLU A 305 -12.53 25.29 1.43
C GLU A 305 -11.20 25.15 0.66
N GLY A 306 -10.11 24.75 1.32
CA GLY A 306 -8.83 24.51 0.65
C GLY A 306 -8.69 23.09 0.08
N SER A 307 -7.97 22.99 -1.04
CA SER A 307 -7.93 21.79 -1.88
C SER A 307 -6.60 21.04 -1.76
N GLY A 308 -6.48 20.07 -0.85
CA GLY A 308 -5.25 19.28 -0.73
C GLY A 308 -5.06 18.31 -1.89
N GLY A 309 -3.91 18.29 -2.56
CA GLY A 309 -3.76 17.52 -3.81
C GLY A 309 -3.93 16.01 -3.62
N ALA A 310 -3.55 15.47 -2.46
CA ALA A 310 -3.96 14.13 -2.03
C ALA A 310 -5.06 14.18 -0.98
N ILE A 311 -4.82 14.91 0.11
CA ILE A 311 -5.61 14.82 1.34
C ILE A 311 -6.04 16.23 1.76
N SER A 312 -7.33 16.42 1.97
CA SER A 312 -7.88 17.61 2.63
C SER A 312 -8.55 17.19 3.94
N SER A 313 -8.13 17.77 5.06
CA SER A 313 -8.73 17.53 6.38
C SER A 313 -9.10 18.87 7.03
N GLN A 314 -10.40 19.11 7.15
CA GLN A 314 -10.99 20.40 7.55
C GLN A 314 -11.93 20.28 8.78
N GLY A 315 -12.01 19.07 9.35
CA GLY A 315 -12.87 18.74 10.48
C GLY A 315 -12.39 19.20 11.84
N ALA A 316 -13.18 18.92 12.88
CA ALA A 316 -12.79 19.11 14.28
C ALA A 316 -11.95 17.94 14.84
N GLY A 317 -11.63 16.93 14.02
CA GLY A 317 -10.86 15.75 14.41
C GLY A 317 -9.38 15.81 13.99
N ASP A 318 -8.58 14.98 14.64
CA ASP A 318 -7.14 14.87 14.43
C ASP A 318 -6.80 14.34 13.03
N LEU A 319 -5.65 14.76 12.52
CA LEU A 319 -5.02 14.14 11.35
C LEU A 319 -3.71 13.47 11.78
N THR A 320 -3.64 12.15 11.68
CA THR A 320 -2.40 11.38 11.91
C THR A 320 -1.98 10.68 10.64
N ILE A 321 -0.71 10.80 10.25
CA ILE A 321 -0.13 10.11 9.09
C ILE A 321 1.19 9.46 9.52
N THR A 322 1.30 8.14 9.35
CA THR A 322 2.52 7.40 9.67
C THR A 322 2.98 6.50 8.51
N ASP A 323 4.29 6.34 8.37
CA ASP A 323 4.92 5.33 7.49
C ASP A 323 4.43 5.38 6.03
N SER A 324 4.03 6.55 5.55
CA SER A 324 3.29 6.73 4.30
C SER A 324 4.09 7.47 3.24
N ILE A 325 3.61 7.41 1.99
CA ILE A 325 4.17 8.13 0.85
C ILE A 325 3.08 8.99 0.22
N ILE A 326 3.35 10.28 0.07
CA ILE A 326 2.47 11.26 -0.57
C ILE A 326 3.30 11.95 -1.65
N SER A 327 3.16 11.52 -2.89
CA SER A 327 4.05 11.96 -3.98
C SER A 327 3.37 12.36 -5.28
N GLY A 328 3.89 13.39 -5.94
CA GLY A 328 3.41 13.79 -7.27
C GLY A 328 1.97 14.32 -7.29
N ASN A 329 1.38 14.62 -6.13
CA ASN A 329 -0.01 15.09 -6.07
C ASN A 329 -0.07 16.59 -6.38
N SER A 330 -1.21 17.05 -6.89
CA SER A 330 -1.39 18.42 -7.34
C SER A 330 -2.65 19.06 -6.79
N ALA A 331 -2.56 20.31 -6.38
CA ALA A 331 -3.66 21.15 -5.96
C ALA A 331 -3.69 22.43 -6.78
N VAL A 332 -4.87 22.90 -7.18
CA VAL A 332 -5.01 24.24 -7.78
C VAL A 332 -4.95 25.37 -6.74
N ASN A 333 -4.99 25.05 -5.45
CA ASN A 333 -4.96 26.04 -4.38
C ASN A 333 -3.85 25.72 -3.37
N HIS A 334 -4.16 25.08 -2.24
CA HIS A 334 -3.24 24.99 -1.10
C HIS A 334 -2.96 23.53 -0.77
N GLY A 335 -1.75 23.21 -0.32
CA GLY A 335 -1.44 21.86 0.14
C GLY A 335 -1.31 20.87 -1.00
N GLY A 336 -0.32 21.02 -1.88
CA GLY A 336 -0.15 20.16 -3.06
C GLY A 336 -0.15 18.67 -2.72
N GLY A 337 0.31 18.28 -1.53
CA GLY A 337 0.05 16.97 -0.93
C GLY A 337 -1.11 17.01 0.07
N ILE A 338 -0.92 17.78 1.15
CA ILE A 338 -1.84 17.81 2.30
C ILE A 338 -2.33 19.22 2.57
N TYR A 339 -3.64 19.35 2.72
CA TYR A 339 -4.30 20.54 3.26
C TYR A 339 -4.92 20.25 4.63
N PHE A 340 -4.51 20.98 5.65
CA PHE A 340 -5.01 20.86 7.02
C PHE A 340 -5.54 22.20 7.53
N GLN A 341 -6.86 22.30 7.68
CA GLN A 341 -7.53 23.51 8.19
C GLN A 341 -8.72 23.16 9.08
N PRO A 342 -8.49 22.67 10.30
CA PRO A 342 -9.58 22.39 11.22
C PRO A 342 -10.43 23.62 11.54
N ASN A 343 -11.75 23.47 11.39
CA ASN A 343 -12.75 24.47 11.75
C ASN A 343 -13.11 24.40 13.26
N ALA A 344 -12.13 24.61 14.14
CA ALA A 344 -12.32 24.60 15.59
C ALA A 344 -11.60 25.77 16.28
N THR A 345 -12.16 26.27 17.39
CA THR A 345 -11.60 27.41 18.16
C THR A 345 -10.29 27.06 18.87
N ALA A 346 -10.13 25.80 19.28
CA ALA A 346 -8.87 25.17 19.66
C ALA A 346 -8.70 23.93 18.77
N GLY A 347 -7.83 24.04 17.77
CA GLY A 347 -7.81 23.07 16.68
C GLY A 347 -7.18 21.73 17.10
N PRO A 348 -7.71 20.60 16.62
CA PRO A 348 -7.06 19.30 16.72
C PRO A 348 -5.64 19.33 16.14
N PRO A 349 -4.71 18.50 16.62
CA PRO A 349 -3.37 18.37 16.07
C PRO A 349 -3.34 17.69 14.69
N MET A 350 -2.33 18.07 13.91
CA MET A 350 -1.80 17.26 12.81
C MET A 350 -0.47 16.61 13.26
N VAL A 351 -0.35 15.30 13.09
CA VAL A 351 0.87 14.54 13.42
C VAL A 351 1.31 13.72 12.22
N ILE A 352 2.53 13.97 11.74
CA ILE A 352 3.15 13.25 10.63
C ILE A 352 4.44 12.60 11.12
N THR A 353 4.58 11.29 10.89
CA THR A 353 5.76 10.52 11.33
C THR A 353 6.21 9.58 10.23
N ASN A 354 7.53 9.38 10.05
CA ASN A 354 8.07 8.38 9.10
C ASN A 354 7.53 8.49 7.67
N THR A 355 7.16 9.70 7.23
CA THR A 355 6.40 9.88 5.98
C THR A 355 7.24 10.61 4.95
N THR A 356 7.15 10.18 3.69
CA THR A 356 7.76 10.87 2.55
C THR A 356 6.69 11.70 1.85
N ILE A 357 6.89 13.02 1.77
CA ILE A 357 6.04 13.97 1.07
C ILE A 357 6.87 14.60 -0.03
N SER A 358 6.68 14.17 -1.29
CA SER A 358 7.62 14.57 -2.35
C SER A 358 7.03 14.88 -3.71
N GLY A 359 7.60 15.84 -4.42
CA GLY A 359 7.16 16.17 -5.79
C GLY A 359 5.72 16.67 -5.88
N ASN A 360 5.11 17.10 -4.77
CA ASN A 360 3.74 17.60 -4.79
C ASN A 360 3.72 19.08 -5.20
N THR A 361 2.63 19.50 -5.84
CA THR A 361 2.53 20.84 -6.42
C THR A 361 1.25 21.55 -6.00
N ALA A 362 1.37 22.74 -5.42
CA ALA A 362 0.29 23.70 -5.28
C ALA A 362 0.44 24.75 -6.39
N ASN A 363 -0.47 24.80 -7.35
CA ASN A 363 -0.41 25.69 -8.51
C ASN A 363 -1.69 26.50 -8.63
N SER A 364 -1.67 27.75 -8.15
CA SER A 364 -2.79 28.66 -8.37
C SER A 364 -2.71 29.27 -9.78
N ASP A 365 -3.61 28.84 -10.66
CA ASP A 365 -3.98 29.50 -11.91
C ASP A 365 -4.98 30.65 -11.69
N HIS A 366 -5.51 30.79 -10.47
CA HIS A 366 -6.44 31.85 -10.05
C HIS A 366 -5.76 32.88 -9.13
N SER A 367 -6.43 34.01 -8.85
CA SER A 367 -5.94 35.17 -8.07
C SER A 367 -5.56 34.91 -6.59
N GLY A 368 -5.48 33.65 -6.17
CA GLY A 368 -5.05 33.22 -4.84
C GLY A 368 -3.56 32.89 -4.76
N ALA A 369 -3.09 32.57 -3.55
CA ALA A 369 -1.74 32.07 -3.30
C ALA A 369 -1.76 30.53 -3.36
N GLY A 370 -0.91 29.95 -4.21
CA GLY A 370 -0.64 28.52 -4.20
C GLY A 370 0.30 28.15 -3.05
N ASP A 371 -0.22 28.00 -1.83
CA ASP A 371 0.59 27.85 -0.61
C ASP A 371 0.75 26.38 -0.18
N GLY A 372 1.93 26.03 0.36
CA GLY A 372 2.18 24.71 0.90
C GLY A 372 2.30 23.64 -0.19
N GLY A 373 3.37 23.67 -0.99
CA GLY A 373 3.53 22.73 -2.10
C GLY A 373 3.48 21.26 -1.66
N GLY A 374 4.07 20.95 -0.50
CA GLY A 374 3.88 19.67 0.17
C GLY A 374 2.69 19.71 1.15
N ILE A 375 2.79 20.59 2.15
CA ILE A 375 1.84 20.72 3.27
C ILE A 375 1.40 22.17 3.41
N SER A 376 0.09 22.39 3.52
CA SER A 376 -0.48 23.63 4.05
C SER A 376 -1.20 23.34 5.36
N SER A 377 -0.78 24.00 6.44
CA SER A 377 -1.34 23.88 7.77
C SER A 377 -1.87 25.24 8.25
N ASP A 378 -3.14 25.48 7.96
CA ASP A 378 -3.78 26.79 8.12
C ASP A 378 -4.70 26.85 9.35
N GLY A 379 -5.06 25.70 9.93
CA GLY A 379 -6.01 25.64 11.03
C GLY A 379 -5.40 25.89 12.40
N THR A 380 -6.25 25.99 13.43
CA THR A 380 -5.89 26.52 14.75
C THR A 380 -5.02 25.62 15.64
N GLY A 381 -4.89 24.34 15.27
CA GLY A 381 -4.16 23.31 16.02
C GLY A 381 -2.66 23.24 15.69
N PRO A 382 -1.86 22.53 16.51
CA PRO A 382 -0.43 22.36 16.25
C PRO A 382 -0.17 21.32 15.16
N ALA A 383 0.86 21.57 14.34
CA ALA A 383 1.40 20.62 13.39
C ALA A 383 2.74 20.06 13.90
N THR A 384 2.86 18.74 14.00
CA THR A 384 4.09 18.05 14.41
C THR A 384 4.54 17.10 13.32
N ILE A 385 5.78 17.25 12.86
CA ILE A 385 6.40 16.43 11.83
C ILE A 385 7.67 15.82 12.41
N THR A 386 7.77 14.49 12.39
CA THR A 386 8.93 13.76 12.92
C THR A 386 9.45 12.69 11.97
N ARG A 387 10.77 12.50 11.91
CA ARG A 387 11.41 11.40 11.14
C ARG A 387 10.94 11.30 9.69
N SER A 388 10.65 12.45 9.07
CA SER A 388 9.97 12.54 7.78
C SER A 388 10.80 13.30 6.75
N THR A 389 10.51 13.07 5.47
CA THR A 389 11.19 13.74 4.36
C THR A 389 10.20 14.52 3.52
N ILE A 390 10.39 15.83 3.45
CA ILE A 390 9.59 16.75 2.63
C ILE A 390 10.50 17.25 1.52
N SER A 391 10.32 16.78 0.29
CA SER A 391 11.28 17.09 -0.78
C SER A 391 10.74 17.30 -2.18
N GLY A 392 11.35 18.19 -2.95
CA GLY A 392 10.94 18.41 -4.35
C GLY A 392 9.53 18.98 -4.51
N ASN A 393 8.90 19.49 -3.45
CA ASN A 393 7.55 20.03 -3.53
C ASN A 393 7.58 21.49 -4.04
N THR A 394 6.53 21.90 -4.73
CA THR A 394 6.47 23.20 -5.41
C THR A 394 5.20 23.96 -5.04
N ALA A 395 5.36 25.21 -4.58
CA ALA A 395 4.31 26.18 -4.36
C ALA A 395 4.44 27.30 -5.40
N PHE A 396 3.52 27.39 -6.36
CA PHE A 396 3.64 28.30 -7.50
C PHE A 396 2.33 29.03 -7.83
N SER A 397 2.45 30.23 -8.40
CA SER A 397 1.33 30.99 -8.98
C SER A 397 1.72 31.54 -10.34
N SER A 398 0.92 31.25 -11.36
CA SER A 398 1.14 31.70 -12.74
C SER A 398 1.03 33.23 -12.93
N GLY A 399 0.45 33.94 -11.96
CA GLY A 399 0.30 35.40 -11.96
C GLY A 399 1.48 36.18 -11.37
N GLY A 400 2.48 35.49 -10.82
CA GLY A 400 3.62 36.09 -10.13
C GLY A 400 3.24 36.68 -8.78
N SER A 401 3.95 36.27 -7.72
CA SER A 401 4.05 36.91 -6.39
C SER A 401 3.29 36.31 -5.19
N SER A 402 2.80 35.07 -5.21
CA SER A 402 2.01 34.58 -4.05
C SER A 402 2.35 33.19 -3.48
N GLY A 403 2.94 32.24 -4.22
CA GLY A 403 3.16 30.89 -3.69
C GLY A 403 4.22 30.81 -2.58
N ARG A 404 3.83 30.41 -1.37
CA ARG A 404 4.69 30.35 -0.18
C ARG A 404 4.80 28.93 0.36
N GLY A 405 5.90 28.62 1.04
CA GLY A 405 6.05 27.33 1.71
C GLY A 405 6.13 26.19 0.70
N GLY A 406 7.17 26.16 -0.13
CA GLY A 406 7.32 25.14 -1.17
C GLY A 406 7.22 23.72 -0.60
N GLY A 407 7.88 23.48 0.54
CA GLY A 407 7.69 22.28 1.33
C GLY A 407 6.49 22.41 2.27
N ILE A 408 6.58 23.35 3.22
CA ILE A 408 5.64 23.52 4.31
C ILE A 408 5.20 24.98 4.41
N TYR A 409 3.90 25.19 4.41
CA TYR A 409 3.26 26.44 4.81
C TYR A 409 2.53 26.23 6.12
N SER A 410 2.81 27.07 7.13
CA SER A 410 2.12 27.02 8.42
C SER A 410 1.74 28.41 8.91
N LEU A 411 0.51 28.56 9.40
CA LEU A 411 0.04 29.82 9.98
C LEU A 411 0.16 29.90 11.51
N ARG A 412 0.55 28.79 12.17
CA ARG A 412 0.52 28.65 13.64
C ARG A 412 1.66 27.76 14.13
N LYS A 413 1.42 26.98 15.20
CA LYS A 413 2.43 26.14 15.85
C LYS A 413 2.89 25.04 14.91
N LEU A 414 4.19 24.98 14.65
CA LEU A 414 4.84 23.97 13.83
C LEU A 414 6.05 23.41 14.57
N THR A 415 6.07 22.10 14.78
CA THR A 415 7.23 21.37 15.27
C THR A 415 7.77 20.48 14.16
N VAL A 416 9.05 20.64 13.83
CA VAL A 416 9.76 19.75 12.90
C VAL A 416 10.96 19.16 13.65
N ASP A 417 10.93 17.85 13.93
CA ASP A 417 12.01 17.18 14.67
C ASP A 417 12.56 15.99 13.86
N ASN A 418 13.88 15.78 13.89
CA ASN A 418 14.52 14.65 13.20
C ASN A 418 14.11 14.48 11.73
N SER A 419 13.94 15.58 10.98
CA SER A 419 13.35 15.52 9.64
C SER A 419 14.20 16.22 8.60
N THR A 420 14.01 15.82 7.34
CA THR A 420 14.72 16.38 6.18
C THR A 420 13.74 17.18 5.32
N VAL A 421 14.01 18.46 5.10
CA VAL A 421 13.26 19.34 4.18
C VAL A 421 14.19 19.80 3.07
N SER A 422 14.08 19.22 1.88
CA SER A 422 15.10 19.39 0.84
C SER A 422 14.58 19.58 -0.57
N GLY A 423 15.17 20.50 -1.33
CA GLY A 423 14.85 20.64 -2.76
C GLY A 423 13.45 21.18 -3.05
N ASN A 424 12.78 21.82 -2.08
CA ASN A 424 11.45 22.38 -2.29
C ASN A 424 11.53 23.80 -2.89
N SER A 425 10.51 24.21 -3.64
CA SER A 425 10.48 25.47 -4.39
C SER A 425 9.24 26.29 -4.10
N ALA A 426 9.40 27.59 -3.84
CA ALA A 426 8.32 28.55 -3.67
C ALA A 426 8.45 29.70 -4.67
N GLY A 427 7.33 30.07 -5.31
CA GLY A 427 7.23 31.20 -6.22
C GLY A 427 7.34 32.56 -5.54
N PHE A 428 7.36 32.61 -4.20
CA PHE A 428 7.50 33.83 -3.42
C PHE A 428 8.45 33.68 -2.22
N ASP A 429 7.98 33.17 -1.09
CA ASP A 429 8.72 33.14 0.18
C ASP A 429 8.73 31.73 0.78
N GLY A 430 9.80 31.37 1.50
CA GLY A 430 9.85 30.12 2.27
C GLY A 430 9.90 28.90 1.38
N GLY A 431 11.01 28.68 0.67
CA GLY A 431 11.15 27.55 -0.25
C GLY A 431 10.96 26.22 0.47
N GLY A 432 11.64 26.04 1.59
CA GLY A 432 11.45 24.89 2.48
C GLY A 432 10.24 25.11 3.39
N ILE A 433 10.31 26.13 4.23
CA ILE A 433 9.31 26.42 5.26
C ILE A 433 8.92 27.90 5.19
N PHE A 434 7.63 28.16 5.13
CA PHE A 434 7.05 29.46 5.39
C PHE A 434 6.19 29.39 6.66
N ASP A 435 6.48 30.25 7.61
CA ASP A 435 5.64 30.45 8.79
C ASP A 435 5.13 31.89 8.87
N ASN A 436 3.84 32.06 9.18
CA ASN A 436 3.23 33.37 9.36
C ASN A 436 2.11 33.44 10.39
N TYR A 437 2.26 34.34 11.36
CA TYR A 437 1.24 34.59 12.37
C TYR A 437 0.58 35.96 12.24
N PRO A 438 -0.67 36.03 11.77
CA PRO A 438 -1.46 37.25 11.90
C PRO A 438 -2.02 37.38 13.33
N GLY A 439 -1.55 38.38 14.10
CA GLY A 439 -2.28 38.87 15.29
C GLY A 439 -1.62 38.78 16.68
N GLY A 440 -0.31 38.53 16.79
CA GLY A 440 0.44 38.72 18.06
C GLY A 440 0.16 37.70 19.18
N GLN A 441 -0.10 36.44 18.89
CA GLN A 441 -0.10 35.36 19.88
C GLN A 441 0.99 34.35 19.49
N ASN A 442 1.84 33.99 20.46
CA ASN A 442 2.94 33.03 20.40
C ASN A 442 2.88 32.00 19.25
N SER A 443 3.43 32.37 18.09
CA SER A 443 3.90 31.36 17.15
C SER A 443 5.09 30.66 17.74
N GLU A 444 4.91 29.37 17.96
CA GLU A 444 5.93 28.47 18.47
C GLU A 444 6.29 27.56 17.30
N VAL A 445 7.21 28.04 16.46
CA VAL A 445 7.86 27.21 15.45
C VAL A 445 9.14 26.68 16.08
N VAL A 446 9.22 25.36 16.24
CA VAL A 446 10.36 24.68 16.84
C VAL A 446 10.90 23.66 15.84
N ILE A 447 12.15 23.86 15.44
CA ILE A 447 12.84 22.95 14.54
C ILE A 447 14.06 22.41 15.27
N THR A 448 14.10 21.10 15.47
CA THR A 448 15.21 20.43 16.14
C THR A 448 15.75 19.28 15.32
N ASN A 449 17.05 19.02 15.44
CA ASN A 449 17.68 17.82 14.88
C ASN A 449 17.37 17.59 13.39
N SER A 450 17.23 18.66 12.61
CA SER A 450 16.66 18.58 11.25
C SER A 450 17.62 19.14 10.21
N THR A 451 17.42 18.76 8.94
CA THR A 451 18.23 19.20 7.81
C THR A 451 17.36 19.91 6.79
N ILE A 452 17.59 21.20 6.59
CA ILE A 452 16.83 22.08 5.68
C ILE A 452 17.77 22.64 4.61
N VAL A 453 17.81 22.02 3.44
CA VAL A 453 18.84 22.31 2.43
C VAL A 453 18.29 22.33 1.01
N LEU A 454 18.99 22.98 0.09
CA LEU A 454 18.66 22.96 -1.34
C LEU A 454 17.26 23.49 -1.69
N ASN A 455 16.60 24.20 -0.78
CA ASN A 455 15.29 24.78 -1.02
C ASN A 455 15.43 26.15 -1.71
N GLN A 456 14.42 26.53 -2.50
CA GLN A 456 14.43 27.72 -3.33
C GLN A 456 13.18 28.58 -3.09
N ALA A 457 13.37 29.89 -2.93
CA ALA A 457 12.30 30.88 -2.96
C ALA A 457 12.65 32.01 -3.94
N ALA A 458 11.66 32.57 -4.62
CA ALA A 458 11.91 33.70 -5.52
C ALA A 458 12.35 34.99 -4.79
N ASN A 459 11.89 35.19 -3.55
CA ASN A 459 12.08 36.44 -2.81
C ASN A 459 12.81 36.22 -1.48
N ASN A 460 12.15 35.70 -0.44
CA ASN A 460 12.74 35.63 0.90
C ASN A 460 12.82 34.20 1.44
N GLY A 461 13.92 33.86 2.11
CA GLY A 461 14.01 32.64 2.92
C GLY A 461 13.86 31.38 2.09
N GLY A 462 14.87 31.06 1.28
CA GLY A 462 14.90 29.82 0.49
C GLY A 462 14.72 28.60 1.38
N GLY A 463 15.43 28.56 2.52
CA GLY A 463 15.23 27.55 3.55
C GLY A 463 14.00 27.85 4.39
N ILE A 464 14.07 28.90 5.21
CA ILE A 464 13.02 29.31 6.14
C ILE A 464 12.71 30.79 5.95
N ARG A 465 11.43 31.12 5.81
CA ARG A 465 10.92 32.48 5.96
C ARG A 465 9.94 32.50 7.12
N SER A 466 10.33 33.19 8.19
CA SER A 466 9.46 33.47 9.34
C SER A 466 8.93 34.89 9.27
N SER A 467 7.65 35.15 9.52
CA SER A 467 7.21 36.53 9.82
C SER A 467 7.06 36.69 11.31
N ASN A 468 7.90 37.56 11.84
CA ASN A 468 7.70 38.08 13.18
C ASN A 468 6.90 39.38 13.01
N SER A 469 5.63 39.40 13.42
CA SER A 469 5.02 40.68 13.79
C SER A 469 5.76 41.18 15.04
N VAL A 470 5.80 42.50 15.25
CA VAL A 470 6.49 43.07 16.43
C VAL A 470 5.88 42.49 17.71
N GLY A 471 6.63 41.66 18.43
CA GLY A 471 6.20 41.01 19.67
C GLY A 471 6.10 39.48 19.65
N ASP A 472 6.22 38.84 18.47
CA ASP A 472 6.18 37.37 18.37
C ASP A 472 7.50 36.72 18.87
N ALA A 473 7.39 35.52 19.44
CA ALA A 473 8.56 34.68 19.71
C ALA A 473 9.18 34.23 18.38
N PRO A 474 10.49 34.38 18.18
CA PRO A 474 11.12 33.99 16.93
C PRO A 474 11.13 32.46 16.77
N THR A 475 11.12 31.99 15.52
CA THR A 475 11.36 30.57 15.17
C THR A 475 12.58 30.03 15.89
N SER A 476 12.43 28.91 16.59
CA SER A 476 13.45 28.33 17.46
C SER A 476 14.14 27.16 16.79
N LEU A 477 15.46 27.27 16.58
CA LEU A 477 16.29 26.24 15.96
C LEU A 477 17.23 25.59 16.98
N GLY A 478 17.37 24.27 16.95
CA GLY A 478 18.37 23.56 17.75
C GLY A 478 18.93 22.34 17.02
N ASN A 479 20.24 22.10 17.11
CA ASN A 479 20.86 20.93 16.48
C ASN A 479 20.50 20.76 14.99
N THR A 480 20.36 21.86 14.24
CA THR A 480 19.75 21.88 12.89
C THR A 480 20.68 22.46 11.83
N ILE A 481 20.66 21.87 10.64
CA ILE A 481 21.36 22.38 9.44
C ILE A 481 20.37 23.20 8.62
N VAL A 482 20.71 24.46 8.31
CA VAL A 482 20.00 25.29 7.32
C VAL A 482 21.02 25.90 6.36
N ALA A 483 21.25 25.25 5.22
CA ALA A 483 22.35 25.58 4.34
C ALA A 483 22.05 25.29 2.86
N GLN A 484 22.80 25.91 1.95
CA GLN A 484 22.69 25.72 0.51
C GLN A 484 21.28 25.97 -0.05
N ASN A 485 20.48 26.79 0.64
CA ASN A 485 19.21 27.23 0.10
C ASN A 485 19.41 28.47 -0.79
N THR A 486 18.42 28.84 -1.59
CA THR A 486 18.52 29.97 -2.53
C THR A 486 17.29 30.88 -2.44
N ALA A 487 17.53 32.19 -2.29
CA ALA A 487 16.52 33.24 -2.42
C ALA A 487 17.16 34.60 -2.69
N LEU A 488 16.37 35.59 -3.12
CA LEU A 488 16.85 36.96 -3.33
C LEU A 488 17.38 37.58 -2.03
N LEU A 489 16.69 37.34 -0.91
CA LEU A 489 17.07 37.83 0.42
C LEU A 489 17.03 36.70 1.45
N GLY A 490 18.07 36.62 2.29
CA GLY A 490 18.16 35.66 3.39
C GLY A 490 17.98 34.22 2.91
N SER A 491 18.86 33.75 2.01
CA SER A 491 18.73 32.45 1.32
C SER A 491 18.44 31.28 2.27
N ASP A 492 19.17 31.16 3.39
CA ASP A 492 18.91 30.10 4.37
C ASP A 492 17.77 30.45 5.33
N ILE A 493 17.86 31.64 5.95
CA ILE A 493 16.83 32.14 6.87
C ILE A 493 16.58 33.62 6.59
N PHE A 494 15.31 33.99 6.47
CA PHE A 494 14.87 35.37 6.44
C PHE A 494 14.04 35.71 7.69
N ASN A 495 14.41 36.81 8.36
CA ASN A 495 14.01 37.28 9.70
C ASN A 495 14.72 36.60 10.90
N PRO A 496 14.74 37.25 12.08
CA PRO A 496 15.43 36.73 13.26
C PRO A 496 14.84 35.40 13.78
N PHE A 497 15.73 34.52 14.23
CA PHE A 497 15.42 33.24 14.84
C PHE A 497 15.98 33.16 16.28
N GLY A 498 15.37 32.35 17.14
CA GLY A 498 15.91 31.92 18.42
C GLY A 498 16.80 30.68 18.24
N SER A 499 17.95 30.65 18.91
CA SER A 499 18.85 29.49 18.86
C SER A 499 18.86 28.76 20.20
N GLN A 500 18.58 27.46 20.17
CA GLN A 500 18.79 26.52 21.28
C GLN A 500 20.23 25.95 21.29
N GLY A 501 21.09 26.44 20.39
CA GLY A 501 22.47 25.99 20.22
C GLY A 501 22.64 24.93 19.13
N PHE A 502 23.90 24.67 18.78
CA PHE A 502 24.31 23.57 17.89
C PHE A 502 23.72 23.63 16.47
N ASN A 503 23.54 24.82 15.90
CA ASN A 503 23.02 24.97 14.53
C ASN A 503 24.15 25.24 13.53
N LEU A 504 23.99 24.76 12.30
CA LEU A 504 24.86 25.07 11.17
C LEU A 504 24.05 25.83 10.11
N ILE A 505 24.27 27.14 10.02
CA ILE A 505 23.46 28.06 9.18
C ILE A 505 24.36 28.78 8.19
N GLY A 506 24.02 28.73 6.90
CA GLY A 506 24.75 29.43 5.84
C GLY A 506 26.14 28.91 5.54
N VAL A 507 26.51 27.77 6.12
CA VAL A 507 27.77 27.06 5.89
C VAL A 507 27.47 25.73 5.24
N ASP A 508 28.21 25.39 4.19
CA ASP A 508 28.08 24.09 3.55
C ASP A 508 28.40 22.96 4.55
N ALA A 509 27.39 22.14 4.82
CA ALA A 509 27.49 21.00 5.71
C ALA A 509 28.18 19.78 5.07
N ASN A 510 28.63 19.86 3.82
CA ASN A 510 29.27 18.77 3.08
C ASN A 510 28.43 17.49 3.11
N LEU A 511 27.24 17.60 2.52
CA LEU A 511 26.22 16.56 2.52
C LEU A 511 26.28 15.71 1.25
N GLY A 512 25.96 14.42 1.38
CA GLY A 512 25.67 13.54 0.26
C GLY A 512 24.33 13.89 -0.40
N ALA A 513 24.06 13.30 -1.57
CA ALA A 513 22.77 13.44 -2.23
C ALA A 513 21.63 12.90 -1.35
N LEU A 514 20.41 13.43 -1.54
CA LEU A 514 19.22 12.90 -0.88
C LEU A 514 19.00 11.46 -1.34
N SER A 515 19.27 10.50 -0.46
CA SER A 515 19.35 9.08 -0.80
C SER A 515 18.71 8.24 0.29
N ASP A 516 18.47 6.96 -0.01
CA ASP A 516 18.18 6.00 1.04
C ASP A 516 19.48 5.66 1.79
N ASN A 517 19.57 6.07 3.06
CA ASN A 517 20.74 5.85 3.90
C ASN A 517 20.44 4.91 5.09
N GLY A 518 19.45 4.02 4.96
CA GLY A 518 19.14 2.99 5.96
C GLY A 518 18.11 3.40 7.01
N GLY A 519 17.07 4.14 6.62
CA GLY A 519 15.99 4.61 7.49
C GLY A 519 14.60 4.50 6.85
N PRO A 520 13.52 4.91 7.54
CA PRO A 520 12.16 4.82 7.00
C PRO A 520 11.90 5.82 5.86
N THR A 521 12.72 6.87 5.75
CA THR A 521 12.61 7.94 4.75
C THR A 521 14.01 8.41 4.33
N LYS A 522 14.14 9.01 3.13
CA LYS A 522 15.44 9.45 2.57
C LYS A 522 16.07 10.58 3.38
N THR A 523 17.39 10.57 3.51
CA THR A 523 18.16 11.61 4.22
C THR A 523 19.34 12.12 3.41
N HIS A 524 19.96 13.19 3.88
CA HIS A 524 21.28 13.62 3.43
C HIS A 524 22.33 13.07 4.40
N ALA A 525 23.20 12.17 3.92
CA ALA A 525 24.31 11.65 4.73
C ALA A 525 25.37 12.73 4.96
N LEU A 526 25.98 12.77 6.14
CA LEU A 526 27.16 13.58 6.39
C LEU A 526 28.38 12.94 5.71
N LEU A 527 29.07 13.67 4.85
CA LEU A 527 30.30 13.18 4.21
C LEU A 527 31.50 13.38 5.13
N ALA A 528 32.58 12.64 4.85
CA ALA A 528 33.84 12.76 5.58
C ALA A 528 34.32 14.22 5.60
N GLY A 529 34.67 14.73 6.79
CA GLY A 529 35.07 16.12 7.00
C GLY A 529 33.92 17.12 7.09
N SER A 530 32.67 16.67 7.14
CA SER A 530 31.53 17.54 7.40
C SER A 530 31.70 18.31 8.72
N PRO A 531 31.44 19.63 8.73
CA PRO A 531 31.46 20.44 9.96
C PRO A 531 30.29 20.14 10.91
N ALA A 532 29.37 19.25 10.54
CA ALA A 532 28.28 18.81 11.40
C ALA A 532 28.66 17.63 12.31
N ILE A 533 29.78 16.93 12.02
CA ILE A 533 30.16 15.69 12.72
C ILE A 533 30.64 15.99 14.15
N ASP A 534 30.02 15.36 15.14
CA ASP A 534 30.20 15.55 16.60
C ASP A 534 30.07 17.00 17.10
N GLN A 535 29.49 17.88 16.27
CA GLN A 535 29.33 19.30 16.61
C GLN A 535 27.96 19.62 17.22
N GLY A 536 27.16 18.58 17.48
CA GLY A 536 25.78 18.66 17.88
C GLY A 536 25.51 18.43 19.36
N LYS A 537 24.22 18.47 19.68
CA LYS A 537 23.67 18.04 20.97
C LYS A 537 22.26 17.49 20.79
N ARG A 538 21.93 16.42 21.51
CA ARG A 538 20.55 15.96 21.61
C ARG A 538 19.71 16.96 22.43
N LEU A 539 18.86 17.73 21.76
CA LEU A 539 18.02 18.79 22.37
C LEU A 539 16.56 18.38 22.61
N SER A 540 16.13 17.22 22.11
CA SER A 540 14.77 16.70 22.28
C SER A 540 14.76 15.37 23.04
N ALA A 541 13.56 14.85 23.35
CA ALA A 541 13.41 13.53 23.94
C ALA A 541 13.79 12.39 22.98
N VAL A 542 14.07 12.67 21.70
CA VAL A 542 14.33 11.64 20.70
C VAL A 542 15.73 11.05 20.86
N THR A 543 15.81 9.73 21.00
CA THR A 543 17.06 8.99 21.29
C THR A 543 17.75 8.43 20.04
N THR A 544 17.22 8.74 18.86
CA THR A 544 17.74 8.28 17.58
C THR A 544 17.75 9.44 16.57
N ASP A 545 18.38 9.27 15.42
CA ASP A 545 18.27 10.18 14.27
C ASP A 545 17.00 9.86 13.44
N GLN A 546 16.86 10.47 12.25
CA GLN A 546 15.74 10.22 11.35
C GLN A 546 15.61 8.74 10.94
N ARG A 547 16.73 8.02 10.87
CA ARG A 547 16.81 6.64 10.41
C ARG A 547 16.57 5.62 11.51
N GLY A 548 16.77 6.03 12.76
CA GLY A 548 16.74 5.13 13.91
C GLY A 548 18.13 4.84 14.49
N VAL A 549 19.20 5.48 13.99
CA VAL A 549 20.55 5.35 14.55
C VAL A 549 20.60 6.07 15.89
N ALA A 550 21.22 5.45 16.91
CA ALA A 550 21.25 5.97 18.27
C ALA A 550 21.90 7.36 18.36
N ARG A 551 21.40 8.20 19.27
CA ARG A 551 21.93 9.53 19.58
C ARG A 551 22.18 9.70 21.08
N PRO A 552 23.33 10.24 21.50
CA PRO A 552 24.50 10.61 20.68
C PRO A 552 25.28 9.38 20.18
N THR A 553 25.94 9.49 19.02
CA THR A 553 27.02 8.58 18.61
C THR A 553 28.33 9.33 18.41
N ASP A 554 29.17 9.30 19.44
CA ASP A 554 30.44 10.02 19.51
C ASP A 554 31.53 9.36 18.63
N ASN A 555 32.10 10.09 17.67
CA ASN A 555 33.30 9.65 16.96
C ASN A 555 34.56 10.21 17.65
N PRO A 556 35.36 9.35 18.34
CA PRO A 556 36.50 9.81 19.15
C PRO A 556 37.63 10.46 18.35
N ALA A 557 37.60 10.37 17.01
CA ALA A 557 38.57 11.03 16.13
C ALA A 557 38.25 12.52 15.87
N VAL A 558 37.04 12.98 16.19
CA VAL A 558 36.63 14.38 16.05
C VAL A 558 36.38 14.94 17.45
N ALA A 559 36.81 16.18 17.68
CA ALA A 559 36.59 16.81 18.98
C ALA A 559 35.17 17.40 19.04
N ASN A 560 34.46 17.09 20.11
CA ASN A 560 33.09 17.55 20.30
C ASN A 560 33.03 19.07 20.44
N ALA A 561 31.94 19.66 19.95
CA ALA A 561 31.66 21.08 20.20
C ALA A 561 31.59 21.36 21.71
N ALA A 562 31.99 22.56 22.12
CA ALA A 562 31.91 22.98 23.52
C ALA A 562 30.45 22.89 24.04
N GLY A 563 30.22 22.02 25.04
CA GLY A 563 28.89 21.78 25.61
C GLY A 563 28.01 20.79 24.82
N GLY A 564 28.52 20.25 23.71
CA GLY A 564 27.93 19.16 22.92
C GLY A 564 28.15 17.80 23.58
N ASP A 565 27.45 16.78 23.08
CA ASP A 565 27.44 15.42 23.64
C ASP A 565 27.96 14.34 22.68
N GLY A 566 28.56 14.76 21.55
CA GLY A 566 28.97 13.87 20.47
C GLY A 566 27.83 13.53 19.51
N SER A 567 26.69 14.22 19.59
CA SER A 567 25.69 14.13 18.52
C SER A 567 26.16 14.87 17.27
N ASP A 568 25.65 14.47 16.11
CA ASP A 568 25.79 15.27 14.89
C ASP A 568 24.69 16.33 14.79
N ILE A 569 25.01 17.42 14.08
CA ILE A 569 24.02 18.46 13.72
C ILE A 569 23.15 17.95 12.57
N GLY A 570 21.83 18.06 12.69
CA GLY A 570 20.86 17.76 11.64
C GLY A 570 20.15 16.42 11.79
N ALA A 571 19.55 15.93 10.71
CA ALA A 571 18.69 14.75 10.71
C ALA A 571 19.42 13.39 10.66
N TYR A 572 20.74 13.40 10.50
CA TYR A 572 21.57 12.23 10.28
C TYR A 572 22.64 12.12 11.36
N GLU A 573 22.87 10.91 11.87
CA GLU A 573 23.96 10.58 12.81
C GLU A 573 24.98 9.58 12.21
N ILE A 574 26.26 9.92 12.19
CA ILE A 574 27.30 9.02 11.74
C ILE A 574 27.54 7.93 12.78
N GLY A 575 27.39 6.66 12.38
CA GLY A 575 27.67 5.52 13.24
C GLY A 575 29.17 5.33 13.47
N ALA A 576 29.58 4.86 14.67
CA ALA A 576 30.97 4.53 14.96
C ALA A 576 31.49 3.39 14.05
N SER A 577 32.42 3.75 13.15
CA SER A 577 33.23 2.91 12.24
C SER A 577 32.56 2.31 10.98
N ASN A 578 32.99 2.89 9.84
CA ASN A 578 33.05 2.33 8.48
C ASN A 578 31.76 1.81 7.81
N GLY A 579 31.17 2.63 6.94
CA GLY A 579 31.16 2.35 5.49
C GLY A 579 30.74 0.98 4.98
N VAL A 580 29.87 0.26 5.68
CA VAL A 580 29.16 -0.90 5.14
C VAL A 580 27.72 -0.77 5.62
N ALA A 581 26.80 -0.58 4.68
CA ALA A 581 25.39 -0.84 4.92
C ALA A 581 25.27 -2.16 5.69
N GLU A 582 24.48 -2.17 6.76
CA GLU A 582 24.11 -3.41 7.42
C GLU A 582 23.43 -4.32 6.38
N LYS A 583 24.20 -5.22 5.77
CA LYS A 583 23.66 -6.24 4.88
C LYS A 583 22.90 -7.24 5.72
N THR A 584 21.62 -6.94 5.92
CA THR A 584 20.59 -7.89 6.31
C THR A 584 20.37 -8.88 5.16
N LEU A 585 19.91 -10.10 5.49
CA LEU A 585 19.58 -11.16 4.52
C LEU A 585 18.62 -10.61 3.44
N GLY A 586 19.13 -10.32 2.24
CA GLY A 586 18.36 -9.63 1.19
C GLY A 586 18.68 -10.03 -0.25
N ASN A 587 19.57 -11.01 -0.47
CA ASN A 587 19.97 -11.44 -1.82
C ASN A 587 19.81 -12.95 -2.00
N ILE A 588 19.11 -13.32 -3.07
CA ILE A 588 18.83 -14.70 -3.50
C ILE A 588 19.49 -14.93 -4.85
N SER A 589 20.08 -16.09 -5.08
CA SER A 589 20.39 -16.55 -6.45
C SER A 589 20.15 -18.05 -6.56
N THR A 590 19.25 -18.48 -7.45
CA THR A 590 18.99 -19.90 -7.70
C THR A 590 19.19 -20.28 -9.16
N ARG A 591 19.96 -21.35 -9.39
CA ARG A 591 20.39 -21.81 -10.73
C ARG A 591 19.81 -23.19 -11.01
N LEU A 592 19.10 -23.36 -12.13
CA LEU A 592 18.56 -24.64 -12.59
C LEU A 592 18.40 -24.69 -14.12
N ALA A 593 18.24 -25.90 -14.67
CA ALA A 593 17.80 -26.09 -16.05
C ALA A 593 16.30 -25.74 -16.22
N VAL A 594 15.99 -24.80 -17.12
CA VAL A 594 14.65 -24.45 -17.57
C VAL A 594 14.22 -25.41 -18.67
N SER A 595 13.09 -26.11 -18.49
CA SER A 595 12.51 -27.05 -19.46
C SER A 595 11.09 -26.61 -19.88
N THR A 596 10.48 -27.33 -20.82
CA THR A 596 9.12 -27.04 -21.32
C THR A 596 8.02 -27.61 -20.39
N GLY A 597 6.80 -27.08 -20.47
CA GLY A 597 5.64 -27.59 -19.72
C GLY A 597 5.64 -27.18 -18.24
N GLU A 598 5.43 -28.14 -17.33
CA GLU A 598 5.43 -27.91 -15.87
C GLU A 598 6.84 -27.81 -15.25
N ASN A 599 7.90 -28.07 -16.04
CA ASN A 599 9.31 -28.12 -15.61
C ASN A 599 10.05 -26.78 -15.81
N VAL A 600 9.42 -25.65 -15.49
CA VAL A 600 10.02 -24.31 -15.54
C VAL A 600 10.78 -23.98 -14.25
N LEU A 601 11.71 -23.03 -14.30
CA LEU A 601 12.38 -22.52 -13.10
C LEU A 601 11.42 -21.58 -12.36
N ILE A 602 11.21 -21.84 -11.08
CA ILE A 602 10.30 -21.06 -10.24
C ILE A 602 11.02 -20.62 -8.97
N GLY A 603 11.20 -19.31 -8.83
CA GLY A 603 11.66 -18.67 -7.60
C GLY A 603 10.47 -18.20 -6.77
N GLY A 604 10.24 -18.81 -5.61
CA GLY A 604 9.27 -18.34 -4.62
C GLY A 604 9.95 -17.47 -3.57
N PHE A 605 9.30 -16.39 -3.16
CA PHE A 605 9.78 -15.57 -2.04
C PHE A 605 8.60 -14.93 -1.30
N ILE A 606 8.76 -14.71 0.00
CA ILE A 606 7.79 -13.98 0.82
C ILE A 606 8.37 -12.65 1.21
N VAL A 607 7.64 -11.59 0.92
CA VAL A 607 7.83 -10.30 1.57
C VAL A 607 7.16 -10.39 2.95
N VAL A 608 7.95 -10.35 4.02
CA VAL A 608 7.45 -10.31 5.40
C VAL A 608 7.61 -8.91 5.97
N GLY A 609 6.80 -8.57 6.97
CA GLY A 609 6.79 -7.25 7.57
C GLY A 609 5.47 -6.53 7.37
N GLN A 610 5.42 -5.25 7.70
CA GLN A 610 4.18 -4.47 7.72
C GLN A 610 4.07 -3.46 6.56
N VAL A 611 5.11 -3.34 5.73
CA VAL A 611 5.15 -2.40 4.60
C VAL A 611 5.53 -3.08 3.29
N PRO A 612 5.05 -2.58 2.13
CA PRO A 612 5.50 -3.06 0.83
C PRO A 612 7.02 -2.90 0.64
N LYS A 613 7.61 -3.85 -0.07
CA LYS A 613 9.03 -4.00 -0.33
C LYS A 613 9.32 -3.81 -1.80
N ARG A 614 10.21 -2.87 -2.13
CA ARG A 614 10.69 -2.72 -3.50
C ARG A 614 11.82 -3.70 -3.77
N VAL A 615 11.64 -4.53 -4.80
CA VAL A 615 12.61 -5.55 -5.20
C VAL A 615 12.97 -5.39 -6.68
N ILE A 616 14.13 -5.91 -7.06
CA ILE A 616 14.41 -6.30 -8.45
C ILE A 616 14.51 -7.81 -8.51
N ILE A 617 13.87 -8.41 -9.51
CA ILE A 617 13.98 -9.83 -9.83
C ILE A 617 14.59 -9.92 -11.23
N ARG A 618 15.61 -10.76 -11.42
CA ARG A 618 16.25 -10.93 -12.72
C ARG A 618 16.25 -12.40 -13.12
N ALA A 619 16.16 -12.64 -14.43
CA ALA A 619 16.38 -13.92 -15.06
C ALA A 619 17.62 -13.81 -15.95
N ILE A 620 18.71 -14.43 -15.51
CA ILE A 620 20.03 -14.38 -16.14
C ILE A 620 20.25 -15.67 -16.94
N GLY A 621 20.61 -15.51 -18.20
CA GLY A 621 20.75 -16.59 -19.17
C GLY A 621 22.11 -16.47 -19.89
N PRO A 622 22.22 -15.70 -20.98
CA PRO A 622 23.47 -15.53 -21.73
C PRO A 622 24.68 -15.16 -20.88
N SER A 623 24.52 -14.31 -19.86
CA SER A 623 25.63 -13.87 -19.01
C SER A 623 26.25 -15.01 -18.17
N LEU A 624 25.54 -16.12 -17.98
CA LEU A 624 26.08 -17.30 -17.30
C LEU A 624 27.22 -17.98 -18.10
N GLY A 625 27.25 -17.82 -19.43
CA GLY A 625 28.31 -18.37 -20.27
C GLY A 625 29.69 -17.78 -19.92
N ALA A 626 29.74 -16.49 -19.59
CA ALA A 626 30.97 -15.81 -19.14
C ALA A 626 31.45 -16.31 -17.76
N LEU A 627 30.57 -16.95 -16.98
CA LEU A 627 30.86 -17.55 -15.69
C LEU A 627 31.15 -19.07 -15.78
N GLY A 628 31.34 -19.59 -17.00
CA GLY A 628 31.70 -20.99 -17.25
C GLY A 628 30.52 -21.97 -17.22
N VAL A 629 29.27 -21.49 -17.27
CA VAL A 629 28.08 -22.34 -17.35
C VAL A 629 27.83 -22.73 -18.80
N ASN A 630 28.11 -23.99 -19.16
CA ASN A 630 27.81 -24.53 -20.48
C ASN A 630 26.30 -24.83 -20.61
N GLY A 631 25.69 -24.44 -21.74
CA GLY A 631 24.26 -24.70 -22.01
C GLY A 631 23.30 -23.69 -21.36
N ALA A 632 23.74 -22.45 -21.15
CA ALA A 632 22.91 -21.38 -20.62
C ALA A 632 21.70 -21.07 -21.54
N LEU A 633 20.58 -20.66 -20.94
CA LEU A 633 19.37 -20.28 -21.65
C LEU A 633 19.64 -19.00 -22.45
N ALA A 634 19.47 -19.05 -23.77
CA ALA A 634 19.87 -17.95 -24.65
C ALA A 634 18.94 -16.72 -24.60
N ASP A 635 17.69 -16.90 -24.19
CA ASP A 635 16.67 -15.86 -24.17
C ASP A 635 15.66 -16.15 -23.02
N PRO A 636 16.00 -15.80 -21.78
CA PRO A 636 15.13 -15.98 -20.62
C PRO A 636 14.01 -14.93 -20.57
N THR A 637 12.76 -15.37 -20.43
CA THR A 637 11.61 -14.52 -20.06
C THR A 637 11.29 -14.66 -18.58
N LEU A 638 10.90 -13.57 -17.92
CA LEU A 638 10.53 -13.51 -16.51
C LEU A 638 9.06 -13.06 -16.36
N GLU A 639 8.29 -13.80 -15.57
CA GLU A 639 6.91 -13.42 -15.20
C GLU A 639 6.74 -13.52 -13.68
N LEU A 640 6.18 -12.48 -13.06
CA LEU A 640 6.00 -12.37 -11.62
C LEU A 640 4.53 -12.54 -11.25
N PHE A 641 4.24 -13.38 -10.25
CA PHE A 641 2.88 -13.70 -9.80
C PHE A 641 2.68 -13.48 -8.29
N GLN A 642 1.44 -13.20 -7.92
CA GLN A 642 0.90 -13.37 -6.56
C GLN A 642 -0.31 -14.30 -6.62
N GLY A 643 -0.20 -15.49 -6.04
CA GLY A 643 -1.18 -16.56 -6.28
C GLY A 643 -1.21 -16.94 -7.76
N SER A 644 -2.38 -16.82 -8.41
CA SER A 644 -2.57 -17.04 -9.85
C SER A 644 -2.55 -15.75 -10.69
N THR A 645 -2.41 -14.58 -10.08
CA THR A 645 -2.44 -13.29 -10.77
C THR A 645 -1.04 -12.90 -11.24
N SER A 646 -0.89 -12.67 -12.55
CA SER A 646 0.33 -12.12 -13.14
C SER A 646 0.42 -10.62 -12.81
N LEU A 647 1.55 -10.21 -12.23
CA LEU A 647 1.83 -8.84 -11.81
C LEU A 647 2.70 -8.10 -12.83
N ALA A 648 3.66 -8.79 -13.43
CA ALA A 648 4.60 -8.21 -14.37
C ALA A 648 5.23 -9.28 -15.26
N PHE A 649 5.58 -8.91 -16.49
CA PHE A 649 6.29 -9.74 -17.46
C PHE A 649 7.41 -8.92 -18.09
N ASN A 650 8.56 -9.56 -18.31
CA ASN A 650 9.67 -8.98 -19.05
C ASN A 650 10.42 -10.07 -19.82
N ASN A 651 10.94 -9.73 -21.00
CA ASN A 651 11.77 -10.58 -21.86
C ASN A 651 13.06 -9.89 -22.36
N ASP A 652 13.27 -8.62 -21.98
CA ASP A 652 14.47 -7.81 -22.22
C ASP A 652 14.46 -6.66 -21.20
N TRP A 653 15.48 -6.59 -20.36
CA TRP A 653 15.53 -5.62 -19.27
C TRP A 653 15.62 -4.16 -19.75
N ARG A 654 15.97 -3.92 -21.02
CA ARG A 654 16.01 -2.57 -21.63
C ARG A 654 14.68 -2.09 -22.19
N ASP A 655 13.64 -2.92 -22.21
CA ASP A 655 12.36 -2.54 -22.85
C ASP A 655 11.59 -1.48 -22.05
N SER A 656 11.18 -1.82 -20.83
CA SER A 656 10.20 -1.01 -20.06
C SER A 656 10.80 -0.26 -18.88
N GLN A 657 11.85 -0.80 -18.25
CA GLN A 657 12.40 -0.29 -16.99
C GLN A 657 13.91 0.02 -17.07
N ALA A 658 14.47 0.18 -18.27
CA ALA A 658 15.93 0.29 -18.51
C ALA A 658 16.66 1.30 -17.63
N ALA A 659 16.12 2.52 -17.51
CA ALA A 659 16.73 3.59 -16.72
C ALA A 659 16.68 3.29 -15.22
N GLU A 660 15.58 2.70 -14.76
CA GLU A 660 15.33 2.33 -13.36
C GLU A 660 16.21 1.15 -12.95
N ILE A 661 16.29 0.12 -13.80
CA ILE A 661 17.16 -1.06 -13.62
C ILE A 661 18.63 -0.66 -13.64
N SER A 662 19.05 0.19 -14.57
CA SER A 662 20.43 0.70 -14.61
C SER A 662 20.81 1.44 -13.32
N ALA A 663 19.87 2.21 -12.75
CA ALA A 663 20.10 2.97 -11.52
C ALA A 663 20.29 2.09 -10.26
N THR A 664 19.89 0.80 -10.31
CA THR A 664 20.07 -0.12 -9.18
C THR A 664 21.52 -0.58 -8.98
N GLY A 665 22.38 -0.44 -10.00
CA GLY A 665 23.74 -0.99 -10.00
C GLY A 665 23.80 -2.52 -10.17
N VAL A 666 22.66 -3.20 -10.34
CA VAL A 666 22.56 -4.65 -10.57
C VAL A 666 21.80 -4.98 -11.86
N ALA A 667 21.93 -4.15 -12.90
CA ALA A 667 21.37 -4.48 -14.22
C ALA A 667 21.98 -5.78 -14.79
N PRO A 668 21.21 -6.61 -15.52
CA PRO A 668 21.78 -7.70 -16.32
C PRO A 668 22.82 -7.18 -17.32
N SER A 669 23.81 -8.02 -17.65
CA SER A 669 24.91 -7.62 -18.55
C SER A 669 24.65 -7.94 -20.03
N ASP A 670 23.70 -8.83 -20.32
CA ASP A 670 23.20 -9.10 -21.68
C ASP A 670 21.81 -8.51 -21.83
N ASP A 671 21.49 -7.98 -23.00
CA ASP A 671 20.23 -7.29 -23.26
C ASP A 671 19.07 -8.30 -23.37
N HIS A 672 19.32 -9.54 -23.80
CA HIS A 672 18.28 -10.59 -23.87
C HIS A 672 17.89 -11.15 -22.48
N GLU A 673 18.46 -10.63 -21.40
CA GLU A 673 18.12 -11.05 -20.04
C GLU A 673 16.92 -10.25 -19.52
N SER A 674 16.09 -10.88 -18.70
CA SER A 674 14.91 -10.21 -18.16
C SER A 674 15.17 -9.65 -16.77
N ALA A 675 14.59 -8.49 -16.48
CA ALA A 675 14.51 -7.99 -15.11
C ALA A 675 13.23 -7.19 -14.87
N ILE A 676 12.69 -7.33 -13.67
CA ILE A 676 11.48 -6.65 -13.21
C ILE A 676 11.80 -5.94 -11.90
N ILE A 677 11.61 -4.62 -11.86
CA ILE A 677 11.54 -3.88 -10.59
C ILE A 677 10.07 -3.77 -10.19
N GLN A 678 9.74 -4.21 -8.98
CA GLN A 678 8.37 -4.14 -8.49
C GLN A 678 8.35 -3.84 -6.99
N THR A 679 7.39 -3.01 -6.58
CA THR A 679 7.04 -2.84 -5.16
C THR A 679 5.95 -3.82 -4.79
N LEU A 680 6.23 -4.69 -3.83
CA LEU A 680 5.44 -5.86 -3.46
C LEU A 680 4.95 -5.74 -2.03
N ALA A 681 3.65 -5.83 -1.79
CA ALA A 681 3.09 -5.87 -0.44
C ALA A 681 3.61 -7.10 0.35
N PRO A 682 3.48 -7.14 1.69
CA PRO A 682 3.74 -8.37 2.42
C PRO A 682 2.86 -9.52 1.90
N GLY A 683 3.48 -10.63 1.52
CA GLY A 683 2.80 -11.71 0.83
C GLY A 683 3.77 -12.67 0.12
N ALA A 684 3.24 -13.79 -0.34
CA ALA A 684 3.98 -14.79 -1.11
C ALA A 684 3.92 -14.50 -2.61
N TYR A 685 5.08 -14.52 -3.25
CA TYR A 685 5.26 -14.23 -4.66
C TYR A 685 5.98 -15.35 -5.38
N THR A 686 5.78 -15.43 -6.68
CA THR A 686 6.35 -16.46 -7.54
C THR A 686 6.88 -15.84 -8.82
N ALA A 687 8.18 -15.92 -9.04
CA ALA A 687 8.85 -15.58 -10.28
C ALA A 687 9.03 -16.83 -11.14
N ILE A 688 8.46 -16.84 -12.35
CA ILE A 688 8.55 -17.95 -13.30
C ILE A 688 9.48 -17.55 -14.43
N VAL A 689 10.53 -18.35 -14.65
CA VAL A 689 11.47 -18.18 -15.76
C VAL A 689 11.22 -19.23 -16.84
N ARG A 690 11.11 -18.78 -18.09
CA ARG A 690 10.92 -19.62 -19.29
C ARG A 690 11.92 -19.23 -20.37
N GLY A 691 12.14 -20.11 -21.35
CA GLY A 691 12.82 -19.75 -22.60
C GLY A 691 11.85 -19.19 -23.63
N ALA A 692 12.19 -18.08 -24.27
CA ALA A 692 11.40 -17.52 -25.37
C ALA A 692 11.19 -18.60 -26.47
N GLY A 693 9.96 -18.76 -26.94
CA GLY A 693 9.63 -19.79 -27.95
C GLY A 693 9.73 -21.24 -27.46
N ASN A 694 9.69 -21.49 -26.14
CA ASN A 694 9.87 -22.80 -25.50
C ASN A 694 11.27 -23.41 -25.66
N THR A 695 12.32 -22.58 -25.72
CA THR A 695 13.71 -23.04 -25.63
C THR A 695 14.02 -23.57 -24.23
N THR A 696 15.05 -24.41 -24.13
CA THR A 696 15.55 -24.96 -22.87
C THR A 696 17.00 -24.58 -22.65
N GLY A 697 17.43 -24.54 -21.39
CA GLY A 697 18.79 -24.15 -21.03
C GLY A 697 18.92 -23.82 -19.55
N ILE A 698 20.13 -23.55 -19.07
CA ILE A 698 20.38 -23.18 -17.67
C ILE A 698 20.10 -21.69 -17.49
N ALA A 699 19.21 -21.34 -16.57
CA ALA A 699 18.97 -19.95 -16.17
C ALA A 699 19.17 -19.78 -14.66
N LEU A 700 19.48 -18.56 -14.27
CA LEU A 700 19.56 -18.10 -12.89
C LEU A 700 18.40 -17.13 -12.65
N VAL A 701 17.62 -17.36 -11.60
CA VAL A 701 16.70 -16.34 -11.08
C VAL A 701 17.28 -15.79 -9.79
N ASP A 702 17.38 -14.47 -9.71
CA ASP A 702 17.82 -13.78 -8.51
C ASP A 702 16.87 -12.65 -8.13
N GLY A 703 16.90 -12.30 -6.85
CA GLY A 703 16.06 -11.28 -6.26
C GLY A 703 16.88 -10.44 -5.30
N TYR A 704 16.83 -9.11 -5.46
CA TYR A 704 17.51 -8.17 -4.59
C TYR A 704 16.50 -7.26 -3.90
N ASP A 705 16.68 -7.08 -2.60
CA ASP A 705 16.06 -5.99 -1.86
C ASP A 705 16.68 -4.65 -2.31
N LEU A 706 15.85 -3.77 -2.89
CA LEU A 706 16.27 -2.43 -3.30
C LEU A 706 16.05 -1.37 -2.21
N GLU A 707 15.41 -1.73 -1.08
CA GLU A 707 15.04 -0.83 0.01
C GLU A 707 15.22 -1.54 1.37
N GLN A 708 16.38 -1.39 2.01
CA GLN A 708 16.75 -2.11 3.25
C GLN A 708 16.09 -1.54 4.51
N ARG A 709 14.75 -1.49 4.51
CA ARG A 709 13.94 -1.09 5.67
C ARG A 709 13.85 -2.24 6.70
N PRO A 710 14.02 -2.01 8.00
CA PRO A 710 13.98 -3.08 9.02
C PRO A 710 12.59 -3.66 9.29
N ASP A 711 11.52 -2.97 8.87
CA ASP A 711 10.10 -3.29 9.06
C ASP A 711 9.48 -4.09 7.88
N SER A 712 10.27 -4.37 6.85
CA SER A 712 9.93 -5.26 5.74
C SER A 712 11.18 -6.01 5.29
N LYS A 713 11.12 -7.33 5.19
CA LYS A 713 12.25 -8.20 4.86
C LYS A 713 11.80 -9.22 3.83
N LEU A 714 12.75 -9.81 3.09
CA LEU A 714 12.48 -11.07 2.39
C LEU A 714 12.59 -12.20 3.43
N GLY A 715 11.45 -12.75 3.86
CA GLY A 715 11.36 -13.61 5.04
C GLY A 715 11.49 -15.11 4.75
N ASN A 716 11.24 -15.53 3.52
CA ASN A 716 11.60 -16.86 3.05
C ASN A 716 11.93 -16.83 1.56
N ILE A 717 12.65 -17.85 1.13
CA ILE A 717 13.07 -18.02 -0.25
C ILE A 717 12.98 -19.51 -0.56
N SER A 718 12.19 -19.88 -1.56
CA SER A 718 12.05 -21.26 -2.02
C SER A 718 12.33 -21.37 -3.51
N THR A 719 12.92 -22.47 -3.96
CA THR A 719 13.05 -22.75 -5.40
C THR A 719 12.55 -24.15 -5.68
N ARG A 720 11.64 -24.25 -6.65
CA ARG A 720 11.10 -25.51 -7.14
C ARG A 720 11.74 -25.83 -8.48
N GLY A 721 12.29 -27.04 -8.61
CA GLY A 721 13.00 -27.46 -9.81
C GLY A 721 13.10 -28.96 -9.96
N PHE A 722 13.26 -29.44 -11.19
CA PHE A 722 13.60 -30.83 -11.47
C PHE A 722 15.09 -31.07 -11.19
N VAL A 723 15.38 -31.97 -10.25
CA VAL A 723 16.74 -32.43 -9.92
C VAL A 723 17.10 -33.59 -10.82
N SER A 724 18.21 -33.47 -11.56
CA SER A 724 18.75 -34.52 -12.43
C SER A 724 20.06 -35.09 -11.87
N THR A 725 20.76 -35.91 -12.66
CA THR A 725 22.04 -36.51 -12.27
C THR A 725 23.23 -35.58 -12.57
N GLY A 726 24.38 -35.82 -11.94
CA GLY A 726 25.61 -35.04 -12.16
C GLY A 726 25.55 -33.63 -11.54
N ASP A 727 25.88 -32.60 -12.33
CA ASP A 727 25.93 -31.20 -11.88
C ASP A 727 24.60 -30.45 -12.02
N ASN A 728 23.55 -31.13 -12.53
CA ASN A 728 22.20 -30.59 -12.73
C ASN A 728 21.35 -30.70 -11.45
N VAL A 729 21.86 -30.09 -10.38
CA VAL A 729 21.28 -30.11 -9.03
C VAL A 729 20.46 -28.86 -8.74
N LEU A 730 19.58 -28.93 -7.73
CA LEU A 730 18.84 -27.77 -7.25
C LEU A 730 19.71 -26.98 -6.28
N ILE A 731 19.89 -25.69 -6.56
CA ILE A 731 20.78 -24.81 -5.79
C ILE A 731 19.99 -23.63 -5.19
N GLY A 732 20.09 -23.45 -3.87
CA GLY A 732 19.66 -22.26 -3.15
C GLY A 732 20.86 -21.45 -2.65
N GLY A 733 21.31 -20.45 -3.40
CA GLY A 733 22.37 -19.54 -2.99
C GLY A 733 21.84 -18.39 -2.14
N PHE A 734 22.55 -18.04 -1.06
CA PHE A 734 22.20 -16.93 -0.17
C PHE A 734 23.43 -16.28 0.46
N ILE A 735 23.28 -15.05 0.96
CA ILE A 735 24.33 -14.31 1.67
C ILE A 735 23.94 -14.18 3.14
N ALA A 736 24.78 -14.67 4.05
CA ALA A 736 24.61 -14.48 5.48
C ALA A 736 25.27 -13.16 5.92
N GLY A 737 24.59 -12.40 6.78
CA GLY A 737 25.16 -11.25 7.48
C GLY A 737 25.89 -11.68 8.77
N PRO A 738 26.41 -10.72 9.56
CA PRO A 738 27.02 -11.03 10.86
C PRO A 738 26.02 -11.73 11.79
N ALA A 739 26.46 -12.81 12.46
CA ALA A 739 25.68 -13.57 13.43
C ALA A 739 24.33 -14.13 12.91
N THR A 740 24.20 -14.38 11.60
CA THR A 740 22.95 -14.86 11.00
C THR A 740 22.65 -16.32 11.36
N ARG A 741 21.43 -16.60 11.80
CA ARG A 741 20.96 -17.99 12.03
C ARG A 741 19.93 -18.38 11.00
N VAL A 742 20.17 -19.47 10.27
CA VAL A 742 19.32 -19.94 9.17
C VAL A 742 18.73 -21.32 9.43
N GLY A 743 17.56 -21.57 8.86
CA GLY A 743 16.99 -22.91 8.67
C GLY A 743 16.90 -23.23 7.18
N ILE A 744 17.33 -24.41 6.74
CA ILE A 744 17.35 -24.80 5.33
C ILE A 744 16.62 -26.14 5.18
N ARG A 745 15.71 -26.27 4.21
CA ARG A 745 14.93 -27.48 3.97
C ARG A 745 15.01 -27.94 2.53
N ALA A 746 15.04 -29.25 2.32
CA ALA A 746 14.89 -29.90 1.04
C ALA A 746 13.65 -30.81 1.07
N ILE A 747 12.59 -30.41 0.35
CA ILE A 747 11.30 -31.07 0.30
C ILE A 747 11.18 -31.85 -1.00
N GLY A 748 10.72 -33.09 -0.92
CA GLY A 748 10.64 -34.03 -2.03
C GLY A 748 9.34 -34.83 -1.97
N PRO A 749 9.27 -35.94 -1.21
CA PRO A 749 8.08 -36.79 -1.14
C PRO A 749 6.78 -36.06 -0.78
N SER A 750 6.84 -35.05 0.11
CA SER A 750 5.67 -34.30 0.54
C SER A 750 4.99 -33.53 -0.60
N LEU A 751 5.69 -33.26 -1.69
CA LEU A 751 5.14 -32.56 -2.85
C LEU A 751 4.02 -33.35 -3.56
N ALA A 752 3.99 -34.68 -3.43
CA ALA A 752 2.89 -35.51 -3.95
C ALA A 752 1.54 -35.13 -3.31
N GLY A 753 1.55 -34.75 -2.03
CA GLY A 753 0.34 -34.37 -1.27
C GLY A 753 -0.28 -33.05 -1.73
N VAL A 754 0.45 -32.22 -2.48
CA VAL A 754 -0.01 -30.94 -3.05
C VAL A 754 -0.15 -31.01 -4.58
N GLY A 755 -0.23 -32.21 -5.14
CA GLY A 755 -0.54 -32.44 -6.55
C GLY A 755 0.65 -32.32 -7.52
N ILE A 756 1.89 -32.25 -7.03
CA ILE A 756 3.08 -32.23 -7.89
C ILE A 756 3.44 -33.65 -8.34
N GLY A 757 3.51 -33.87 -9.66
CA GLY A 757 3.93 -35.14 -10.26
C GLY A 757 5.44 -35.38 -10.17
N ASN A 758 5.82 -36.66 -10.03
CA ASN A 758 7.22 -37.14 -9.99
C ASN A 758 8.16 -36.43 -8.97
N PRO A 759 7.81 -36.39 -7.67
CA PRO A 759 8.67 -35.80 -6.66
C PRO A 759 9.95 -36.61 -6.41
N LEU A 760 11.02 -35.91 -6.05
CA LEU A 760 12.28 -36.51 -5.64
C LEU A 760 12.05 -37.31 -4.35
N GLN A 761 12.19 -38.64 -4.42
CA GLN A 761 11.74 -39.53 -3.35
C GLN A 761 12.63 -39.56 -2.11
N ASP A 762 13.86 -39.05 -2.23
CA ASP A 762 14.87 -39.07 -1.16
C ASP A 762 15.86 -37.91 -1.36
N PRO A 763 15.48 -36.68 -0.94
CA PRO A 763 16.30 -35.49 -1.10
C PRO A 763 17.42 -35.41 -0.04
N THR A 764 18.63 -35.18 -0.51
CA THR A 764 19.81 -34.83 0.32
C THR A 764 20.10 -33.34 0.23
N LEU A 765 20.64 -32.75 1.30
CA LEU A 765 20.94 -31.33 1.42
C LEU A 765 22.38 -31.10 1.92
N GLU A 766 23.18 -30.36 1.16
CA GLU A 766 24.53 -29.93 1.54
C GLU A 766 24.60 -28.40 1.57
N LEU A 767 25.05 -27.83 2.67
CA LEU A 767 25.39 -26.41 2.80
C LEU A 767 26.89 -26.24 2.61
N VAL A 768 27.31 -25.44 1.64
CA VAL A 768 28.71 -25.10 1.38
C VAL A 768 28.97 -23.60 1.49
N ASP A 769 30.19 -23.22 1.85
CA ASP A 769 30.65 -21.83 1.87
C ASP A 769 31.18 -21.35 0.50
N ALA A 770 31.62 -20.10 0.43
CA ALA A 770 32.14 -19.47 -0.79
C ALA A 770 33.37 -20.16 -1.40
N SER A 771 34.09 -20.98 -0.63
CA SER A 771 35.23 -21.77 -1.12
C SER A 771 34.83 -23.14 -1.66
N GLY A 772 33.55 -23.50 -1.54
CA GLY A 772 33.02 -24.83 -1.86
C GLY A 772 33.22 -25.84 -0.74
N THR A 773 33.62 -25.41 0.47
CA THR A 773 33.78 -26.31 1.62
C THR A 773 32.42 -26.61 2.24
N VAL A 774 32.14 -27.88 2.53
CA VAL A 774 30.90 -28.30 3.20
C VAL A 774 30.89 -27.80 4.64
N VAL A 775 29.94 -26.93 4.94
CA VAL A 775 29.62 -26.45 6.29
C VAL A 775 28.82 -27.51 7.04
N ARG A 776 27.79 -28.07 6.40
CA ARG A 776 27.00 -29.19 6.94
C ARG A 776 26.27 -29.93 5.82
N ALA A 777 26.00 -31.22 6.02
CA ALA A 777 25.11 -32.02 5.18
C ALA A 777 24.05 -32.74 6.01
N ASN A 778 22.90 -33.02 5.40
CA ASN A 778 21.84 -33.83 5.98
C ASN A 778 20.97 -34.48 4.89
N ASP A 779 20.38 -35.63 5.21
CA ASP A 779 19.49 -36.40 4.34
C ASP A 779 18.15 -36.75 5.03
N ASN A 780 17.94 -36.36 6.30
CA ASN A 780 16.67 -36.56 7.01
C ASN A 780 16.50 -35.57 8.18
N TRP A 781 15.29 -35.04 8.38
CA TRP A 781 15.08 -33.99 9.40
C TRP A 781 15.08 -34.52 10.85
N ARG A 782 14.80 -35.82 11.06
CA ARG A 782 14.76 -36.43 12.40
C ARG A 782 16.13 -36.84 12.97
N GLY A 783 17.18 -36.81 12.17
CA GLY A 783 18.45 -37.43 12.52
C GLY A 783 19.20 -36.73 13.65
N ILE A 784 19.57 -35.47 13.43
CA ILE A 784 20.55 -34.77 14.30
C ILE A 784 19.94 -33.57 15.02
N GLN A 785 19.04 -32.82 14.37
CA GLN A 785 18.54 -31.55 14.88
C GLN A 785 17.02 -31.57 15.15
N GLN A 786 16.42 -32.75 15.34
CA GLN A 786 14.96 -32.92 15.41
C GLN A 786 14.28 -31.93 16.36
N SER A 787 14.74 -31.84 17.62
CA SER A 787 14.13 -30.95 18.62
C SER A 787 14.28 -29.46 18.27
N GLU A 788 15.39 -29.07 17.62
CA GLU A 788 15.64 -27.69 17.21
C GLU A 788 14.77 -27.32 15.99
N ILE A 789 14.62 -28.26 15.05
CA ILE A 789 13.80 -28.13 13.85
C ILE A 789 12.31 -28.04 14.21
N GLU A 790 11.85 -28.87 15.14
CA GLU A 790 10.49 -28.82 15.68
C GLU A 790 10.23 -27.49 16.39
N ALA A 791 11.17 -27.03 17.23
CA ALA A 791 11.06 -25.75 17.92
C ALA A 791 11.03 -24.54 16.95
N ALA A 792 11.72 -24.63 15.81
CA ALA A 792 11.68 -23.62 14.76
C ALA A 792 10.43 -23.69 13.86
N GLY A 793 9.55 -24.70 14.05
CA GLY A 793 8.40 -24.93 13.19
C GLY A 793 8.76 -25.39 11.77
N LEU A 794 9.97 -25.93 11.59
CA LEU A 794 10.53 -26.29 10.29
C LEU A 794 10.44 -27.78 9.97
N ALA A 795 9.78 -28.59 10.79
CA ALA A 795 9.63 -30.03 10.56
C ALA A 795 8.84 -30.32 9.26
N PRO A 796 9.43 -31.01 8.27
CA PRO A 796 8.70 -31.53 7.11
C PRO A 796 7.73 -32.66 7.48
N SER A 797 6.78 -32.96 6.59
CA SER A 797 5.79 -34.02 6.81
C SER A 797 6.29 -35.44 6.49
N ASP A 798 7.33 -35.58 5.68
CA ASP A 798 7.97 -36.87 5.37
C ASP A 798 9.35 -36.96 6.03
N ASP A 799 9.64 -38.09 6.67
CA ASP A 799 10.88 -38.30 7.42
C ASP A 799 12.13 -38.35 6.55
N ARG A 800 11.99 -38.59 5.23
CA ARG A 800 13.09 -38.60 4.26
C ARG A 800 13.48 -37.20 3.78
N GLU A 801 12.78 -36.16 4.20
CA GLU A 801 13.10 -34.78 3.81
C GLU A 801 14.19 -34.22 4.70
N ALA A 802 15.18 -33.54 4.11
CA ALA A 802 16.33 -33.04 4.83
C ALA A 802 16.10 -31.61 5.34
N THR A 803 16.40 -31.35 6.61
CA THR A 803 16.36 -30.00 7.21
C THR A 803 17.61 -29.74 8.04
N LEU A 804 18.15 -28.53 7.96
CA LEU A 804 19.32 -28.06 8.71
C LEU A 804 19.03 -26.75 9.41
N ILE A 805 19.61 -26.52 10.59
CA ILE A 805 19.65 -25.21 11.25
C ILE A 805 21.10 -24.85 11.52
N GLU A 806 21.54 -23.67 11.11
CA GLU A 806 22.94 -23.26 11.24
C GLU A 806 23.13 -21.79 11.60
N SER A 807 24.17 -21.51 12.37
CA SER A 807 24.64 -20.15 12.67
C SER A 807 25.86 -19.84 11.82
N LEU A 808 25.72 -18.86 10.94
CA LEU A 808 26.68 -18.58 9.88
C LEU A 808 27.42 -17.26 10.12
N ASN A 809 28.71 -17.27 9.81
CA ASN A 809 29.49 -16.04 9.70
C ASN A 809 29.09 -15.28 8.44
N ALA A 810 29.36 -13.98 8.41
CA ALA A 810 29.09 -13.17 7.23
C ALA A 810 29.82 -13.73 5.99
N GLY A 811 29.09 -13.98 4.91
CA GLY A 811 29.66 -14.60 3.70
C GLY A 811 28.61 -15.17 2.75
N ASN A 812 29.07 -15.69 1.61
CA ASN A 812 28.23 -16.35 0.61
C ASN A 812 28.15 -17.84 0.91
N TYR A 813 26.94 -18.39 0.84
CA TYR A 813 26.66 -19.81 1.07
C TYR A 813 25.77 -20.38 -0.02
N THR A 814 25.88 -21.69 -0.23
CA THR A 814 25.12 -22.41 -1.25
C THR A 814 24.52 -23.67 -0.63
N ALA A 815 23.19 -23.78 -0.65
CA ALA A 815 22.47 -25.01 -0.34
C ALA A 815 22.32 -25.83 -1.63
N ILE A 816 22.80 -27.07 -1.63
CA ILE A 816 22.80 -27.99 -2.76
C ILE A 816 21.88 -29.15 -2.44
N VAL A 817 20.85 -29.36 -3.27
CA VAL A 817 19.90 -30.46 -3.14
C VAL A 817 20.10 -31.49 -4.25
N ARG A 818 20.29 -32.75 -3.84
CA ARG A 818 20.51 -33.91 -4.73
C ARG A 818 19.58 -35.06 -4.37
N GLY A 819 19.30 -35.96 -5.31
CA GLY A 819 18.67 -37.23 -5.01
C GLY A 819 19.66 -38.25 -4.45
N ALA A 820 19.31 -38.91 -3.35
CA ALA A 820 20.08 -40.05 -2.85
C ALA A 820 20.23 -41.10 -3.95
N GLY A 821 21.45 -41.67 -4.08
CA GLY A 821 21.76 -42.69 -5.09
C GLY A 821 21.62 -42.23 -6.55
N ASN A 822 21.73 -40.92 -6.84
CA ASN A 822 21.48 -40.32 -8.16
C ASN A 822 20.03 -40.47 -8.65
N SER A 823 19.07 -40.50 -7.73
CA SER A 823 17.66 -40.40 -8.09
C SER A 823 17.33 -39.01 -8.65
N THR A 824 16.28 -38.94 -9.48
CA THR A 824 15.83 -37.70 -10.14
C THR A 824 14.37 -37.46 -9.81
N GLY A 825 13.96 -36.19 -9.78
CA GLY A 825 12.58 -35.82 -9.49
C GLY A 825 12.45 -34.35 -9.12
N VAL A 826 11.22 -33.88 -8.91
CA VAL A 826 10.96 -32.50 -8.49
C VAL A 826 11.26 -32.35 -7.00
N ALA A 827 12.07 -31.36 -6.64
CA ALA A 827 12.34 -30.99 -5.25
C ALA A 827 12.15 -29.49 -5.04
N VAL A 828 11.98 -29.09 -3.77
CA VAL A 828 11.99 -27.70 -3.33
C VAL A 828 13.12 -27.52 -2.33
N VAL A 829 13.94 -26.48 -2.49
CA VAL A 829 14.88 -26.02 -1.47
C VAL A 829 14.37 -24.72 -0.87
N GLU A 830 14.36 -24.61 0.45
CA GLU A 830 13.89 -23.43 1.18
C GLU A 830 14.96 -22.95 2.15
N VAL A 831 15.17 -21.64 2.24
CA VAL A 831 16.06 -21.02 3.23
C VAL A 831 15.26 -20.00 4.05
N TYR A 832 15.36 -20.13 5.37
CA TYR A 832 14.69 -19.32 6.39
C TYR A 832 15.72 -18.54 7.19
N ASN A 833 15.47 -17.26 7.42
CA ASN A 833 16.14 -16.53 8.49
C ASN A 833 15.40 -16.81 9.80
N LEU A 834 16.11 -17.25 10.84
CA LEU A 834 15.54 -17.58 12.15
C LEU A 834 15.71 -16.44 13.18
N GLN A 835 16.05 -15.24 12.72
CA GLN A 835 16.29 -14.04 13.54
C GLN A 835 15.38 -12.86 13.22
#